data_AF-A0A7X0JMM3-F1
#
_entry.id   AF-A0A7X0JMM3-F1
#
_cell.length_a   1.000
_cell.length_b   1.000
_cell.length_c   1.000
_cell.angle_alpha   90.00
_cell.angle_beta   90.00
_cell.angle_gamma   90.00
#
_symmetry.space_group_name_H-M   'P 1'
#
loop_
_entity.id
_entity.type
_entity.pdbx_description
1 polymer ?
#
loop_
_entity_poly.entity_id
_entity_poly.type
_entity_poly.pdbx_seq_one_letter_code
_entity_poly.pdbx_strand_id
1 'polypeptide(L)'
;MHGWTKKAKRFLFWLVTTAAALVVIVLFVAGFVVWSLIQPPSDQFGKVEDEAKLARRDVSSLPAATEPYFAEMDKGILNGIEGGEYPQEIRQIAAATGLDPEAIRQAAIRGQNAWIVWTGGNDRFWDFAARNTIGAFDLLKTVSSHPSQAYGRDNRFRYLGLVNEPGFDEATGPDPKHFGLWLDQRRTDTPPDPFGGNPDADRRYPGVEVGARGKPVEFEAREVTLPVGSYYGEPTGVMGLRLFPNPDFDLKASKKWDPDRYYNDPSYYNDKDLVRPYRVGMSCAFCHVGPNPITPPADVERPQFSQITSNPGAQYFWVDRIFFWNTQPRGEDDKPTSNEGNFLFQLFHTNPPGSLDTSLVSSDYINNPRTMNAVYETVARLGIASGTGWENLTGDELANKQFQDYSQTAALHAFFNKRDGKSASMRVLKDGSDSVGTLGALNRVYLNIGLFSEEWLLHFRPFLGGQKISPIRVPDAQKNSVYWQATETMTADMAIFFLVTGRSDLLKDAPGGKELLAALDQQQVARGRDVFAENCAACHSSKQPKAPAEFGVGEGICEGGGAGPQYRKCWDRYWAWAQSAQFKQLMRAQAEKPDFLVDNYLSNERRVPIDLVRTNACSAIATNGLAGDIWDNFTSSTYKTLPAPKEVTVHHPVSGAATPMQSPGNGRGYLRPPSLISLWSTAPYLLNNSVGHEIPYSYPRYGKDTESGPVGTSGTQANTGNGNYPRSPSACPAADPKDPYMPCIENRLSAFDTSIRQMLSPETRRMDKATEEAVPGYIYRTSAPSCLIIPKGFVPDQIRPFSGLLSRIAPWAFKDDGSIALGPFPSGFPVNALVNTKLLPDHDEDAWPVYKRLITNGPGLVSAFAELGGQCSAQELADPAVRSHSETVVRETGLIDRLVTLSKCPDYVVNAGHAFGSDLSQADKDALISFLKQL
;
A
#
# COMPACT_ATOMS: atom_id res chain seq x y z
N MET A 1 -46.46 34.62 -54.75
CA MET A 1 -46.20 33.73 -53.60
C MET A 1 -45.05 32.72 -53.80
N HIS A 2 -44.51 32.49 -55.01
CA HIS A 2 -43.46 31.48 -55.26
C HIS A 2 -42.01 31.88 -54.90
N GLY A 3 -41.70 33.18 -54.73
CA GLY A 3 -40.33 33.66 -54.41
C GLY A 3 -39.99 33.66 -52.92
N TRP A 4 -40.99 33.72 -52.05
CA TRP A 4 -40.81 33.84 -50.59
C TRP A 4 -40.46 32.50 -49.93
N THR A 5 -41.05 31.41 -50.43
CA THR A 5 -40.77 30.03 -50.00
C THR A 5 -39.35 29.56 -50.34
N LYS A 6 -38.76 30.03 -51.44
CA LYS A 6 -37.35 29.73 -51.80
C LYS A 6 -36.34 30.42 -50.89
N LYS A 7 -36.60 31.67 -50.50
CA LYS A 7 -35.74 32.42 -49.56
C LYS A 7 -35.82 31.86 -48.13
N ALA A 8 -37.03 31.51 -47.67
CA ALA A 8 -37.23 30.86 -46.37
C ALA A 8 -36.54 29.49 -46.28
N LYS A 9 -36.64 28.65 -47.33
CA LYS A 9 -35.92 27.36 -47.39
C LYS A 9 -34.40 27.53 -47.40
N ARG A 10 -33.85 28.53 -48.12
CA ARG A 10 -32.42 28.85 -48.09
C ARG A 10 -31.95 29.34 -46.72
N PHE A 11 -32.74 30.19 -46.07
CA PHE A 11 -32.44 30.69 -44.73
C PHE A 11 -32.48 29.56 -43.68
N LEU A 12 -33.50 28.70 -43.72
CA LEU A 12 -33.61 27.53 -42.84
C LEU A 12 -32.48 26.53 -43.10
N PHE A 13 -32.15 26.25 -44.36
CA PHE A 13 -31.00 25.41 -44.72
C PHE A 13 -29.70 26.01 -44.18
N TRP A 14 -29.48 27.32 -44.34
CA TRP A 14 -28.29 28.00 -43.82
C TRP A 14 -28.21 27.95 -42.28
N LEU A 15 -29.34 28.14 -41.58
CA LEU A 15 -29.44 27.99 -40.12
C LEU A 15 -29.11 26.56 -39.68
N VAL A 16 -29.68 25.56 -40.32
CA VAL A 16 -29.43 24.14 -40.02
C VAL A 16 -27.98 23.76 -40.31
N THR A 17 -27.41 24.19 -41.45
CA THR A 17 -26.00 23.93 -41.78
C THR A 17 -25.04 24.66 -40.86
N THR A 18 -25.38 25.88 -40.42
CA THR A 18 -24.56 26.64 -39.47
C THR A 18 -24.62 26.01 -38.08
N ALA A 19 -25.81 25.60 -37.63
CA ALA A 19 -25.97 24.86 -36.38
C ALA A 19 -25.22 23.52 -36.41
N ALA A 20 -25.33 22.77 -37.52
CA ALA A 20 -24.59 21.52 -37.70
C ALA A 20 -23.07 21.74 -37.70
N ALA A 21 -22.58 22.78 -38.38
CA ALA A 21 -21.16 23.14 -38.38
C ALA A 21 -20.68 23.54 -36.97
N LEU A 22 -21.47 24.32 -36.23
CA LEU A 22 -21.17 24.67 -34.84
C LEU A 22 -21.13 23.44 -33.94
N VAL A 23 -22.06 22.50 -34.08
CA VAL A 23 -22.04 21.22 -33.34
C VAL A 23 -20.77 20.43 -33.65
N VAL A 24 -20.38 20.33 -34.92
CA VAL A 24 -19.14 19.64 -35.30
C VAL A 24 -17.91 20.32 -34.70
N ILE A 25 -17.85 21.65 -34.73
CA ILE A 25 -16.75 22.41 -34.10
C ILE A 25 -16.73 22.17 -32.59
N VAL A 26 -17.88 22.22 -31.91
CA VAL A 26 -17.97 21.96 -30.46
C VAL A 26 -17.53 20.54 -30.13
N LEU A 27 -17.96 19.53 -30.90
CA LEU A 27 -17.55 18.14 -30.71
C LEU A 27 -16.05 17.96 -30.98
N PHE A 28 -15.49 18.63 -31.99
CA PHE A 28 -14.06 18.60 -32.28
C PHE A 28 -13.24 19.25 -31.16
N VAL A 29 -13.65 20.43 -30.68
CA VAL A 29 -13.00 21.12 -29.57
C VAL A 29 -13.10 20.30 -28.29
N ALA A 30 -14.27 19.74 -27.97
CA ALA A 30 -14.45 18.86 -26.81
C ALA A 30 -13.58 17.61 -26.92
N GLY A 31 -13.54 16.98 -28.10
CA GLY A 31 -12.67 15.83 -28.37
C GLY A 31 -11.18 16.16 -28.21
N PHE A 32 -10.75 17.32 -28.70
CA PHE A 32 -9.37 17.79 -28.54
C PHE A 32 -9.03 18.07 -27.07
N VAL A 33 -9.93 18.72 -26.32
CA VAL A 33 -9.75 18.98 -24.88
C VAL A 33 -9.64 17.66 -24.11
N VAL A 34 -10.56 16.71 -24.34
CA VAL A 34 -10.50 15.39 -23.71
C VAL A 34 -9.21 14.66 -24.07
N TRP A 35 -8.82 14.66 -25.35
CA TRP A 35 -7.56 14.07 -25.79
C TRP A 35 -6.36 14.70 -25.08
N SER A 36 -6.30 16.03 -24.99
CA SER A 36 -5.22 16.75 -24.29
C SER A 36 -5.15 16.46 -22.79
N LEU A 37 -6.29 16.23 -22.13
CA LEU A 37 -6.35 15.87 -20.71
C LEU A 37 -5.90 14.44 -20.44
N ILE A 38 -5.97 13.57 -21.46
CA ILE A 38 -5.57 12.16 -21.38
C ILE A 38 -4.08 12.00 -21.70
N GLN A 39 -3.53 12.76 -22.65
CA GLN A 39 -2.12 12.60 -23.01
C GLN A 39 -1.18 13.14 -21.92
N PRO A 40 -0.11 12.41 -21.57
CA PRO A 40 0.91 12.95 -20.68
C PRO A 40 1.75 14.02 -21.40
N PRO A 41 2.39 14.95 -20.68
CA PRO A 41 3.31 15.96 -21.21
C PRO A 41 4.65 15.35 -21.63
N SER A 42 4.62 14.48 -22.65
CA SER A 42 5.76 13.70 -23.12
C SER A 42 6.95 14.54 -23.63
N ASP A 43 6.72 15.81 -23.94
CA ASP A 43 7.77 16.75 -24.32
C ASP A 43 8.68 17.13 -23.13
N GLN A 44 8.25 16.89 -21.89
CA GLN A 44 9.02 17.17 -20.67
C GLN A 44 9.83 15.96 -20.18
N PHE A 45 9.52 14.74 -20.64
CA PHE A 45 10.16 13.52 -20.15
C PHE A 45 11.69 13.57 -20.30
N GLY A 46 12.40 13.15 -19.25
CA GLY A 46 13.86 13.08 -19.18
C GLY A 46 14.57 14.45 -19.20
N LYS A 47 13.82 15.54 -19.00
CA LYS A 47 14.34 16.93 -19.00
C LYS A 47 14.19 17.65 -17.66
N VAL A 48 13.44 17.08 -16.70
CA VAL A 48 13.23 17.69 -15.39
C VAL A 48 14.30 17.18 -14.41
N GLU A 49 14.89 18.10 -13.65
CA GLU A 49 15.88 17.82 -12.61
C GLU A 49 15.24 17.83 -11.23
N ASP A 50 15.74 17.01 -10.30
CA ASP A 50 15.28 17.04 -8.90
C ASP A 50 15.80 18.25 -8.13
N GLU A 51 15.17 18.56 -6.98
CA GLU A 51 15.56 19.71 -6.14
C GLU A 51 17.04 19.71 -5.75
N ALA A 52 17.64 18.53 -5.48
CA ALA A 52 19.06 18.42 -5.13
C ALA A 52 19.96 18.85 -6.30
N LYS A 53 19.65 18.38 -7.52
CA LYS A 53 20.40 18.74 -8.71
C LYS A 53 20.25 20.23 -9.07
N LEU A 54 19.04 20.79 -8.91
CA LEU A 54 18.79 22.23 -9.08
C LEU A 54 19.63 23.08 -8.11
N ALA A 55 19.83 22.58 -6.89
CA ALA A 55 20.73 23.18 -5.89
C ALA A 55 22.22 22.92 -6.14
N ARG A 56 22.57 22.33 -7.31
CA ARG A 56 23.94 21.98 -7.70
C ARG A 56 24.62 21.01 -6.73
N ARG A 57 23.84 20.15 -6.09
CA ARG A 57 24.35 19.01 -5.32
C ARG A 57 24.76 17.90 -6.29
N ASP A 58 25.61 17.01 -5.81
CA ASP A 58 25.93 15.75 -6.47
C ASP A 58 25.83 14.59 -5.48
N VAL A 59 25.94 13.35 -5.97
CA VAL A 59 25.79 12.15 -5.14
C VAL A 59 26.81 12.08 -3.99
N SER A 60 28.03 12.63 -4.17
CA SER A 60 29.06 12.63 -3.12
C SER A 60 28.69 13.53 -1.94
N SER A 61 27.80 14.49 -2.18
CA SER A 61 27.27 15.39 -1.17
C SER A 61 26.10 14.81 -0.36
N LEU A 62 25.57 13.63 -0.72
CA LEU A 62 24.51 12.92 0.00
C LEU A 62 25.01 11.55 0.51
N PRO A 63 26.07 11.50 1.35
CA PRO A 63 26.56 10.24 1.88
C PRO A 63 25.52 9.52 2.74
N ALA A 64 25.58 8.20 2.74
CA ALA A 64 24.74 7.37 3.58
C ALA A 64 25.13 7.50 5.07
N ALA A 65 24.14 7.61 5.94
CA ALA A 65 24.34 7.78 7.37
C ALA A 65 24.90 6.51 8.05
N THR A 66 25.88 6.69 8.94
CA THR A 66 26.67 5.59 9.55
C THR A 66 26.36 5.37 11.03
N GLU A 67 25.51 6.20 11.60
CA GLU A 67 25.20 6.19 13.02
C GLU A 67 24.33 4.96 13.37
N PRO A 68 24.70 4.15 14.38
CA PRO A 68 23.95 2.96 14.78
C PRO A 68 22.73 3.30 15.67
N TYR A 69 21.98 4.35 15.32
CA TYR A 69 20.89 4.87 16.15
C TYR A 69 19.74 3.86 16.33
N PHE A 70 19.47 3.05 15.30
CA PHE A 70 18.42 2.03 15.30
C PHE A 70 18.95 0.62 15.61
N ALA A 71 20.20 0.47 16.07
CA ALA A 71 20.86 -0.83 16.19
C ALA A 71 20.19 -1.81 17.18
N GLU A 72 19.40 -1.28 18.13
CA GLU A 72 18.60 -2.09 19.07
C GLU A 72 17.37 -2.75 18.42
N MET A 73 16.86 -2.19 17.32
CA MET A 73 15.78 -2.80 16.55
C MET A 73 16.24 -4.13 15.94
N ASP A 74 15.31 -4.88 15.35
CA ASP A 74 15.64 -6.07 14.55
C ASP A 74 16.48 -7.10 15.34
N LYS A 75 16.07 -7.32 16.60
CA LYS A 75 16.69 -8.23 17.59
C LYS A 75 18.07 -7.78 18.10
N GLY A 76 18.45 -6.52 17.88
CA GLY A 76 19.73 -6.00 18.37
C GLY A 76 20.95 -6.55 17.62
N ILE A 77 20.76 -7.19 16.46
CA ILE A 77 21.83 -7.86 15.69
C ILE A 77 22.95 -6.87 15.31
N LEU A 78 22.63 -5.57 15.21
CA LEU A 78 23.59 -4.53 14.81
C LEU A 78 24.28 -3.82 15.98
N ASN A 79 23.98 -4.17 17.23
CA ASN A 79 24.58 -3.55 18.43
C ASN A 79 26.11 -3.71 18.53
N GLY A 80 26.69 -4.65 17.78
CA GLY A 80 28.13 -4.85 17.72
C GLY A 80 28.54 -6.25 18.19
N ILE A 81 29.63 -6.30 18.96
CA ILE A 81 30.20 -7.54 19.49
C ILE A 81 29.49 -7.90 20.79
N GLU A 82 28.91 -9.10 20.86
CA GLU A 82 28.31 -9.66 22.07
C GLU A 82 29.13 -10.88 22.50
N GLY A 83 29.56 -10.94 23.77
CA GLY A 83 30.36 -12.07 24.27
C GLY A 83 31.73 -12.25 23.62
N GLY A 84 32.25 -11.24 22.90
CA GLY A 84 33.56 -11.26 22.26
C GLY A 84 33.56 -11.62 20.77
N GLU A 85 32.41 -11.95 20.18
CA GLU A 85 32.28 -12.18 18.73
C GLU A 85 31.10 -11.41 18.11
N TYR A 86 31.11 -11.22 16.79
CA TYR A 86 29.95 -10.72 16.05
C TYR A 86 28.83 -11.77 16.01
N PRO A 87 27.53 -11.37 15.99
CA PRO A 87 26.41 -12.27 15.78
C PRO A 87 26.59 -13.21 14.57
N GLN A 88 26.02 -14.42 14.67
CA GLN A 88 26.18 -15.46 13.66
C GLN A 88 25.72 -14.99 12.27
N GLU A 89 24.67 -14.19 12.20
CA GLU A 89 24.10 -13.62 10.99
C GLU A 89 25.12 -12.74 10.25
N ILE A 90 25.83 -11.88 10.99
CA ILE A 90 26.91 -11.04 10.42
C ILE A 90 28.05 -11.93 9.93
N ARG A 91 28.48 -12.92 10.72
CA ARG A 91 29.57 -13.84 10.34
C ARG A 91 29.22 -14.67 9.11
N GLN A 92 27.96 -15.10 8.97
CA GLN A 92 27.47 -15.84 7.82
C GLN A 92 27.59 -15.01 6.53
N ILE A 93 27.16 -13.74 6.57
CA ILE A 93 27.26 -12.85 5.41
C ILE A 93 28.71 -12.45 5.14
N ALA A 94 29.52 -12.22 6.17
CA ALA A 94 30.96 -11.99 6.03
C ALA A 94 31.65 -13.16 5.32
N ALA A 95 31.36 -14.39 5.72
CA ALA A 95 31.87 -15.59 5.06
C ALA A 95 31.40 -15.73 3.60
N ALA A 96 30.11 -15.42 3.33
CA ALA A 96 29.55 -15.50 1.98
C ALA A 96 30.10 -14.42 1.03
N THR A 97 30.49 -13.26 1.57
CA THR A 97 30.98 -12.12 0.78
C THR A 97 32.51 -12.01 0.74
N GLY A 98 33.20 -12.66 1.68
CA GLY A 98 34.63 -12.48 1.89
C GLY A 98 35.01 -11.14 2.53
N LEU A 99 34.04 -10.40 3.07
CA LEU A 99 34.26 -9.11 3.72
C LEU A 99 34.49 -9.27 5.23
N ASP A 100 35.14 -8.28 5.83
CA ASP A 100 35.30 -8.22 7.29
C ASP A 100 33.92 -8.11 7.99
N PRO A 101 33.68 -8.81 9.12
CA PRO A 101 32.43 -8.71 9.87
C PRO A 101 32.02 -7.27 10.25
N GLU A 102 32.95 -6.39 10.60
CA GLU A 102 32.62 -4.98 10.87
C GLU A 102 32.19 -4.26 9.60
N ALA A 103 32.80 -4.56 8.45
CA ALA A 103 32.38 -3.99 7.17
C ALA A 103 30.95 -4.40 6.82
N ILE A 104 30.56 -5.65 7.10
CA ILE A 104 29.17 -6.12 6.99
C ILE A 104 28.25 -5.38 7.95
N ARG A 105 28.65 -5.24 9.22
CA ARG A 105 27.85 -4.50 10.21
C ARG A 105 27.62 -3.06 9.79
N GLN A 106 28.68 -2.36 9.34
CA GLN A 106 28.60 -0.98 8.89
C GLN A 106 27.74 -0.83 7.62
N ALA A 107 27.82 -1.77 6.67
CA ALA A 107 26.92 -1.80 5.53
C ALA A 107 25.47 -2.03 5.97
N ALA A 108 25.21 -2.95 6.89
CA ALA A 108 23.88 -3.18 7.44
C ALA A 108 23.33 -1.96 8.19
N ILE A 109 24.17 -1.20 8.94
CA ILE A 109 23.74 0.05 9.60
C ILE A 109 23.34 1.11 8.57
N ARG A 110 24.15 1.31 7.51
CA ARG A 110 23.78 2.24 6.43
C ARG A 110 22.49 1.81 5.72
N GLY A 111 22.30 0.51 5.51
CA GLY A 111 21.08 -0.06 4.96
C GLY A 111 19.86 0.12 5.87
N GLN A 112 20.02 -0.07 7.19
CA GLN A 112 18.99 0.18 8.18
C GLN A 112 18.60 1.66 8.19
N ASN A 113 19.59 2.57 8.21
CA ASN A 113 19.32 4.01 8.16
C ASN A 113 18.61 4.43 6.86
N ALA A 114 18.98 3.86 5.72
CA ALA A 114 18.24 4.07 4.48
C ALA A 114 16.78 3.62 4.63
N TRP A 115 16.54 2.40 5.11
CA TRP A 115 15.19 1.87 5.31
C TRP A 115 14.34 2.70 6.29
N ILE A 116 14.95 3.20 7.38
CA ILE A 116 14.22 3.85 8.47
C ILE A 116 14.05 5.37 8.29
N VAL A 117 15.03 6.09 7.74
CA VAL A 117 14.99 7.57 7.70
C VAL A 117 15.23 8.21 6.33
N TRP A 118 15.70 7.48 5.32
CA TRP A 118 15.90 8.07 3.99
C TRP A 118 14.56 8.27 3.28
N THR A 119 14.27 9.53 2.93
CA THR A 119 13.04 9.92 2.22
C THR A 119 13.29 10.25 0.74
N GLY A 120 14.55 10.52 0.36
CA GLY A 120 14.93 10.81 -1.02
C GLY A 120 14.21 12.00 -1.64
N GLY A 121 13.93 13.05 -0.86
CA GLY A 121 13.22 14.25 -1.35
C GLY A 121 11.74 14.03 -1.69
N ASN A 122 11.15 12.92 -1.25
CA ASN A 122 9.73 12.63 -1.52
C ASN A 122 8.76 13.50 -0.71
N ASP A 123 9.25 14.36 0.18
CA ASP A 123 8.44 15.37 0.88
C ASP A 123 7.70 16.28 -0.11
N ARG A 124 8.29 16.51 -1.30
CA ARG A 124 7.63 17.17 -2.42
C ARG A 124 6.38 16.43 -2.90
N PHE A 125 6.44 15.10 -3.05
CA PHE A 125 5.30 14.31 -3.48
C PHE A 125 4.17 14.34 -2.46
N TRP A 126 4.49 14.17 -1.18
CA TRP A 126 3.46 14.14 -0.14
C TRP A 126 2.85 15.53 0.12
N ASP A 127 3.60 16.61 -0.09
CA ASP A 127 3.04 17.96 -0.15
C ASP A 127 2.11 18.15 -1.37
N PHE A 128 2.50 17.63 -2.54
CA PHE A 128 1.63 17.60 -3.72
C PHE A 128 0.34 16.82 -3.42
N ALA A 129 0.45 15.65 -2.79
CA ALA A 129 -0.71 14.84 -2.43
C ALA A 129 -1.68 15.64 -1.56
N ALA A 130 -1.19 16.27 -0.48
CA ALA A 130 -2.02 17.10 0.40
C ALA A 130 -2.76 18.24 -0.34
N ARG A 131 -2.18 18.78 -1.43
CA ARG A 131 -2.80 19.81 -2.29
C ARG A 131 -3.68 19.28 -3.41
N ASN A 132 -3.73 17.96 -3.63
CA ASN A 132 -4.43 17.35 -4.78
C ASN A 132 -5.41 16.23 -4.39
N THR A 133 -5.43 15.77 -3.14
CA THR A 133 -6.36 14.76 -2.61
C THR A 133 -7.59 15.39 -1.95
N ILE A 134 -8.05 16.53 -2.45
CA ILE A 134 -9.44 16.98 -2.19
C ILE A 134 -9.70 17.26 -0.68
N GLY A 135 -8.64 17.60 0.07
CA GLY A 135 -8.70 17.89 1.51
C GLY A 135 -8.69 16.65 2.43
N ALA A 136 -8.67 15.44 1.86
CA ALA A 136 -8.71 14.19 2.62
C ALA A 136 -7.38 13.83 3.28
N PHE A 137 -6.25 14.01 2.59
CA PHE A 137 -4.92 13.59 3.05
C PHE A 137 -4.06 14.79 3.47
N ASP A 138 -3.40 14.71 4.63
CA ASP A 138 -2.39 15.68 5.08
C ASP A 138 -1.49 15.07 6.16
N LEU A 139 -0.27 14.64 5.81
CA LEU A 139 0.67 14.04 6.77
C LEU A 139 1.10 15.01 7.87
N LEU A 140 1.09 16.32 7.63
CA LEU A 140 1.46 17.30 8.66
C LEU A 140 0.39 17.37 9.75
N LYS A 141 -0.87 17.07 9.42
CA LYS A 141 -1.92 16.82 10.43
C LYS A 141 -1.80 15.44 11.05
N THR A 142 -1.47 14.41 10.28
CA THR A 142 -1.28 13.03 10.78
C THR A 142 -0.23 12.90 11.89
N VAL A 143 0.85 13.70 11.84
CA VAL A 143 1.88 13.70 12.90
C VAL A 143 1.54 14.62 14.09
N SER A 144 0.47 15.40 13.99
CA SER A 144 0.06 16.36 15.01
C SER A 144 -0.57 15.68 16.23
N SER A 145 -0.45 16.34 17.38
CA SER A 145 -1.17 16.02 18.62
C SER A 145 -2.21 17.10 18.98
N HIS A 146 -2.60 17.95 18.02
CA HIS A 146 -3.58 19.02 18.22
C HIS A 146 -4.92 18.50 18.79
N PRO A 147 -5.57 19.18 19.76
CA PRO A 147 -6.78 18.68 20.43
C PRO A 147 -8.00 18.45 19.53
N SER A 148 -8.06 19.07 18.35
CA SER A 148 -9.13 18.82 17.37
C SER A 148 -9.01 17.48 16.64
N GLN A 149 -7.87 16.80 16.76
CA GLN A 149 -7.66 15.48 16.18
C GLN A 149 -8.19 14.38 17.12
N ALA A 150 -8.75 13.32 16.55
CA ALA A 150 -9.18 12.14 17.32
C ALA A 150 -8.00 11.30 17.86
N TYR A 151 -6.78 11.64 17.45
CA TYR A 151 -5.54 10.98 17.82
C TYR A 151 -4.47 11.96 18.28
N GLY A 152 -3.43 11.43 18.90
CA GLY A 152 -2.17 12.09 19.25
C GLY A 152 -1.21 11.04 19.76
N ARG A 153 -0.09 11.45 20.33
CA ARG A 153 0.94 10.50 20.75
C ARG A 153 0.43 9.44 21.72
N ASP A 154 -0.44 9.80 22.64
CA ASP A 154 -0.94 8.92 23.70
C ASP A 154 -1.87 7.78 23.26
N ASN A 155 -2.37 7.81 22.02
CA ASN A 155 -3.24 6.78 21.43
C ASN A 155 -2.94 6.50 19.95
N ARG A 156 -1.79 6.98 19.43
CA ARG A 156 -1.46 7.00 17.99
C ARG A 156 -1.42 5.60 17.41
N PHE A 157 -0.81 4.66 18.11
CA PHE A 157 -0.74 3.27 17.65
C PHE A 157 -2.14 2.64 17.64
N ARG A 158 -2.92 2.81 18.71
CA ARG A 158 -4.26 2.22 18.82
C ARG A 158 -5.25 2.83 17.82
N TYR A 159 -5.10 4.11 17.50
CA TYR A 159 -5.98 4.82 16.58
C TYR A 159 -5.53 4.71 15.12
N LEU A 160 -4.26 4.98 14.81
CA LEU A 160 -3.75 5.00 13.43
C LEU A 160 -2.98 3.73 13.05
N GLY A 161 -2.44 3.00 14.01
CA GLY A 161 -1.49 1.92 13.75
C GLY A 161 -0.06 2.39 13.48
N LEU A 162 0.21 3.68 13.73
CA LEU A 162 1.53 4.28 13.55
C LEU A 162 2.38 4.10 14.80
N VAL A 163 3.66 3.80 14.61
CA VAL A 163 4.61 3.58 15.71
C VAL A 163 5.22 4.90 16.14
N ASN A 164 5.08 5.22 17.43
CA ASN A 164 5.76 6.35 18.04
C ASN A 164 7.28 6.14 18.07
N GLU A 165 8.05 7.14 17.66
CA GLU A 165 9.50 7.13 17.86
C GLU A 165 9.81 7.26 19.36
N PRO A 166 10.67 6.40 19.94
CA PRO A 166 11.11 6.53 21.32
C PRO A 166 11.79 7.89 21.59
N GLY A 167 11.68 8.40 22.82
CA GLY A 167 12.39 9.63 23.23
C GLY A 167 11.67 10.95 22.97
N PHE A 168 10.37 10.91 22.67
CA PHE A 168 9.50 12.09 22.50
C PHE A 168 8.38 12.13 23.54
N ASP A 169 7.94 13.35 23.87
CA ASP A 169 6.74 13.67 24.62
C ASP A 169 5.66 14.26 23.69
N GLU A 170 4.40 14.13 24.09
CA GLU A 170 3.28 14.71 23.35
C GLU A 170 3.33 16.24 23.37
N ALA A 171 2.93 16.88 22.27
CA ALA A 171 2.80 18.33 22.22
C ALA A 171 1.70 18.82 23.19
N THR A 172 2.04 19.70 24.13
CA THR A 172 1.07 20.27 25.09
C THR A 172 0.50 21.62 24.66
N GLY A 173 0.91 22.13 23.50
CA GLY A 173 0.56 23.46 22.99
C GLY A 173 1.16 23.73 21.62
N PRO A 174 0.80 24.88 20.98
CA PRO A 174 1.44 25.30 19.74
C PRO A 174 2.92 25.61 19.96
N ASP A 175 3.79 25.11 19.09
CA ASP A 175 5.23 25.32 19.17
C ASP A 175 5.67 26.54 18.32
N PRO A 176 6.12 27.65 18.94
CA PRO A 176 6.57 28.83 18.19
C PRO A 176 7.80 28.58 17.31
N LYS A 177 8.63 27.57 17.62
CA LYS A 177 9.77 27.19 16.77
C LYS A 177 9.32 26.52 15.48
N HIS A 178 8.15 25.88 15.51
CA HIS A 178 7.54 25.19 14.39
C HIS A 178 6.28 25.92 13.89
N PHE A 179 6.32 27.26 13.88
CA PHE A 179 5.26 28.11 13.32
C PHE A 179 3.86 27.83 13.90
N GLY A 180 3.79 27.46 15.19
CA GLY A 180 2.54 27.21 15.92
C GLY A 180 1.92 25.83 15.70
N LEU A 181 2.64 24.90 15.06
CA LEU A 181 2.21 23.51 14.92
C LEU A 181 2.27 22.74 16.25
N TRP A 182 1.51 21.65 16.35
CA TRP A 182 1.44 20.80 17.54
C TRP A 182 2.21 19.48 17.32
N LEU A 183 3.52 19.58 17.21
CA LEU A 183 4.42 18.45 16.95
C LEU A 183 4.97 17.87 18.26
N ASP A 184 5.10 16.54 18.32
CA ASP A 184 5.72 15.83 19.45
C ASP A 184 7.12 16.41 19.74
N GLN A 185 7.44 16.59 21.02
CA GLN A 185 8.65 17.29 21.46
C GLN A 185 9.69 16.29 21.93
N ARG A 186 10.91 16.42 21.41
CA ARG A 186 12.01 15.54 21.80
C ARG A 186 12.42 15.78 23.25
N ARG A 187 12.54 14.71 24.04
CA ARG A 187 12.89 14.82 25.46
C ARG A 187 14.34 15.27 25.64
N THR A 188 14.57 16.06 26.68
CA THR A 188 15.89 16.62 27.01
C THR A 188 16.88 15.59 27.56
N ASP A 189 16.38 14.46 28.07
CA ASP A 189 17.17 13.32 28.54
C ASP A 189 17.59 12.37 27.41
N THR A 190 17.11 12.61 26.18
CA THR A 190 17.33 11.75 25.02
C THR A 190 18.43 12.37 24.13
N PRO A 191 19.54 11.66 23.82
CA PRO A 191 20.64 12.21 23.00
C PRO A 191 20.14 12.73 21.66
N PRO A 192 20.58 13.89 21.12
CA PRO A 192 20.08 14.49 19.86
C PRO A 192 19.92 13.49 18.70
N ASP A 193 18.93 13.71 17.83
CA ASP A 193 18.76 12.90 16.61
C ASP A 193 20.00 13.07 15.72
N PRO A 194 20.66 11.99 15.27
CA PRO A 194 21.91 12.13 14.54
C PRO A 194 21.72 12.56 13.08
N PHE A 195 20.47 12.61 12.58
CA PHE A 195 20.16 12.79 11.16
C PHE A 195 19.66 14.21 10.85
N GLY A 196 18.92 14.88 11.73
CA GLY A 196 18.48 16.27 11.51
C GLY A 196 17.77 16.93 12.69
N GLY A 197 17.40 18.21 12.51
CA GLY A 197 16.67 19.01 13.50
C GLY A 197 17.57 19.61 14.60
N ASN A 198 18.89 19.53 14.42
CA ASN A 198 19.85 20.13 15.32
C ASN A 198 21.15 20.52 14.58
N PRO A 199 21.92 21.49 15.10
CA PRO A 199 23.06 22.05 14.37
C PRO A 199 24.17 21.07 14.00
N ASP A 200 24.37 19.99 14.77
CA ASP A 200 25.42 19.02 14.50
C ASP A 200 25.02 18.05 13.39
N ALA A 201 23.78 17.55 13.43
CA ALA A 201 23.24 16.71 12.37
C ALA A 201 23.07 17.48 11.06
N ASP A 202 22.55 18.71 11.11
CA ASP A 202 22.36 19.56 9.92
C ASP A 202 23.70 19.96 9.29
N ARG A 203 24.78 20.08 10.07
CA ARG A 203 26.13 20.29 9.53
C ARG A 203 26.71 19.03 8.88
N ARG A 204 26.40 17.85 9.43
CA ARG A 204 26.86 16.56 8.90
C ARG A 204 26.12 16.19 7.61
N TYR A 205 24.83 16.46 7.56
CA TYR A 205 23.93 16.11 6.46
C TYR A 205 23.20 17.35 5.91
N PRO A 206 23.94 18.34 5.37
CA PRO A 206 23.36 19.64 5.02
C PRO A 206 22.26 19.51 3.98
N GLY A 207 21.08 20.04 4.32
CA GLY A 207 19.90 20.03 3.48
C GLY A 207 20.07 20.76 2.14
N VAL A 208 19.04 20.67 1.32
CA VAL A 208 19.05 21.20 -0.04
C VAL A 208 18.50 22.63 -0.04
N GLU A 209 19.38 23.60 -0.33
CA GLU A 209 19.05 25.03 -0.37
C GLU A 209 18.32 25.39 -1.67
N VAL A 210 16.98 25.32 -1.63
CA VAL A 210 16.08 25.70 -2.72
C VAL A 210 14.93 26.58 -2.21
N GLY A 211 14.38 27.42 -3.09
CA GLY A 211 13.23 28.26 -2.75
C GLY A 211 13.49 29.19 -1.57
N ALA A 212 12.67 29.10 -0.53
CA ALA A 212 12.72 29.88 0.70
C ALA A 212 13.66 29.33 1.78
N ARG A 213 14.21 28.12 1.62
CA ARG A 213 15.16 27.53 2.58
C ARG A 213 16.39 28.43 2.70
N GLY A 214 16.74 28.81 3.93
CA GLY A 214 17.85 29.74 4.24
C GLY A 214 17.49 31.22 4.10
N LYS A 215 16.23 31.58 3.79
CA LYS A 215 15.80 32.97 3.56
C LYS A 215 14.93 33.49 4.71
N PRO A 216 14.85 34.82 4.90
CA PRO A 216 13.95 35.42 5.89
C PRO A 216 12.48 35.21 5.50
N VAL A 217 11.68 34.87 6.50
CA VAL A 217 10.22 34.76 6.47
C VAL A 217 9.65 35.49 7.70
N GLU A 218 8.34 35.71 7.72
CA GLU A 218 7.65 36.38 8.82
C GLU A 218 6.72 35.41 9.56
N PHE A 219 6.80 35.38 10.90
CA PHE A 219 5.86 34.67 11.77
C PHE A 219 5.57 35.52 13.01
N GLU A 220 4.30 35.71 13.35
CA GLU A 220 3.87 36.58 14.47
C GLU A 220 4.51 37.99 14.44
N ALA A 221 4.55 38.60 13.25
CA ALA A 221 5.17 39.91 13.00
C ALA A 221 6.68 39.98 13.35
N ARG A 222 7.37 38.83 13.43
CA ARG A 222 8.82 38.72 13.62
C ARG A 222 9.46 38.12 12.37
N GLU A 223 10.60 38.68 11.98
CA GLU A 223 11.45 38.07 10.96
C GLU A 223 12.19 36.87 11.57
N VAL A 224 12.06 35.71 10.94
CA VAL A 224 12.77 34.47 11.27
C VAL A 224 13.39 33.91 10.01
N THR A 225 14.55 33.27 10.09
CA THR A 225 15.13 32.58 8.93
C THR A 225 14.56 31.18 8.84
N LEU A 226 13.93 30.83 7.70
CA LEU A 226 13.51 29.46 7.45
C LEU A 226 14.77 28.58 7.32
N PRO A 227 14.96 27.52 8.13
CA PRO A 227 16.19 26.74 8.08
C PRO A 227 16.33 25.99 6.75
N VAL A 228 17.58 25.71 6.36
CA VAL A 228 17.85 24.73 5.29
C VAL A 228 17.66 23.30 5.80
N GLY A 229 18.03 23.06 7.07
CA GLY A 229 17.87 21.77 7.75
C GLY A 229 18.81 20.69 7.22
N SER A 230 18.40 19.43 7.39
CA SER A 230 19.10 18.24 6.92
C SER A 230 18.37 17.58 5.75
N TYR A 231 19.09 16.92 4.84
CA TYR A 231 18.46 16.11 3.79
C TYR A 231 17.82 14.80 4.30
N TYR A 232 18.06 14.43 5.55
CA TYR A 232 17.29 13.39 6.25
C TYR A 232 16.06 13.94 7.00
N GLY A 233 15.91 15.27 7.07
CA GLY A 233 14.83 15.95 7.76
C GLY A 233 14.92 15.81 9.29
N GLU A 234 14.06 16.53 10.00
CA GLU A 234 13.91 16.45 11.46
C GLU A 234 12.93 15.31 11.84
N PRO A 235 13.15 14.56 12.94
CA PRO A 235 12.18 13.56 13.40
C PRO A 235 10.83 14.21 13.77
N THR A 236 9.72 13.59 13.36
CA THR A 236 8.36 14.05 13.73
C THR A 236 7.83 13.47 15.04
N GLY A 237 8.56 12.53 15.65
CA GLY A 237 8.05 11.70 16.76
C GLY A 237 7.27 10.45 16.30
N VAL A 238 7.14 10.23 14.98
CA VAL A 238 6.55 9.04 14.36
C VAL A 238 7.60 8.35 13.49
N MET A 239 7.77 7.03 13.67
CA MET A 239 8.75 6.25 12.92
C MET A 239 8.49 6.35 11.41
N GLY A 240 9.53 6.73 10.66
CA GLY A 240 9.52 6.83 9.21
C GLY A 240 8.91 8.11 8.61
N LEU A 241 8.49 9.08 9.43
CA LEU A 241 8.07 10.41 8.96
C LEU A 241 9.05 11.49 9.42
N ARG A 242 9.53 12.29 8.47
CA ARG A 242 10.55 13.32 8.69
C ARG A 242 10.05 14.69 8.21
N LEU A 243 10.38 15.74 8.95
CA LEU A 243 9.94 17.11 8.70
C LEU A 243 10.99 17.87 7.90
N PHE A 244 10.55 18.54 6.83
CA PHE A 244 11.42 19.34 5.96
C PHE A 244 10.87 20.76 5.81
N PRO A 245 11.67 21.82 5.99
CA PRO A 245 11.22 23.18 5.70
C PRO A 245 10.70 23.29 4.27
N ASN A 246 9.53 23.88 4.08
CA ASN A 246 8.90 23.95 2.76
C ASN A 246 9.57 25.06 1.93
N PRO A 247 10.23 24.75 0.80
CA PRO A 247 10.88 25.76 -0.02
C PRO A 247 9.89 26.72 -0.69
N ASP A 248 8.60 26.43 -0.72
CA ASP A 248 7.58 27.36 -1.22
C ASP A 248 7.10 28.34 -0.13
N PHE A 249 7.47 28.14 1.14
CA PHE A 249 7.06 28.97 2.28
C PHE A 249 7.86 30.28 2.35
N ASP A 250 7.77 31.07 1.29
CA ASP A 250 8.39 32.39 1.19
C ASP A 250 7.70 33.44 2.09
N LEU A 251 8.20 34.68 2.07
CA LEU A 251 7.64 35.78 2.87
C LEU A 251 6.14 36.05 2.58
N LYS A 252 5.67 35.79 1.36
CA LYS A 252 4.25 35.98 1.02
C LYS A 252 3.40 34.85 1.59
N ALA A 253 3.88 33.61 1.49
CA ALA A 253 3.24 32.44 2.08
C ALA A 253 3.20 32.56 3.60
N SER A 254 4.30 32.94 4.24
CA SER A 254 4.39 33.03 5.69
C SER A 254 3.46 34.09 6.28
N LYS A 255 3.25 35.21 5.58
CA LYS A 255 2.26 36.24 5.96
C LYS A 255 0.81 35.79 5.90
N LYS A 256 0.53 34.75 5.11
CA LYS A 256 -0.80 34.14 5.02
C LYS A 256 -1.00 33.00 6.01
N TRP A 257 0.08 32.51 6.63
CA TRP A 257 0.06 31.36 7.52
C TRP A 257 -0.67 31.69 8.82
N ASP A 258 -1.64 30.85 9.16
CA ASP A 258 -2.40 30.90 10.40
C ASP A 258 -2.53 29.46 10.93
N PRO A 259 -1.79 29.10 12.00
CA PRO A 259 -1.76 27.73 12.49
C PRO A 259 -3.09 27.29 13.13
N ASP A 260 -3.87 28.21 13.72
CA ASP A 260 -5.17 27.86 14.30
C ASP A 260 -6.18 27.54 13.21
N ARG A 261 -6.25 28.40 12.18
CA ARG A 261 -7.12 28.17 11.01
C ARG A 261 -6.71 26.94 10.21
N TYR A 262 -5.42 26.62 10.17
CA TYR A 262 -4.95 25.37 9.55
C TYR A 262 -5.59 24.13 10.18
N TYR A 263 -5.74 24.09 11.50
CA TYR A 263 -6.39 22.95 12.18
C TYR A 263 -7.92 23.06 12.19
N ASN A 264 -8.48 24.27 12.35
CA ASN A 264 -9.88 24.45 12.76
C ASN A 264 -10.80 25.07 11.71
N ASP A 265 -10.30 25.59 10.58
CA ASP A 265 -11.09 26.28 9.56
C ASP A 265 -11.07 25.57 8.19
N PRO A 266 -12.12 24.80 7.83
CA PRO A 266 -12.21 24.13 6.53
C PRO A 266 -12.16 25.05 5.32
N SER A 267 -12.53 26.32 5.46
CA SER A 267 -12.45 27.29 4.36
C SER A 267 -11.01 27.75 4.09
N TYR A 268 -10.13 27.57 5.08
CA TYR A 268 -8.71 27.90 5.00
C TYR A 268 -7.88 26.68 4.57
N TYR A 269 -8.01 25.54 5.27
CA TYR A 269 -7.14 24.39 4.99
C TYR A 269 -7.53 23.60 3.73
N ASN A 270 -8.76 23.76 3.20
CA ASN A 270 -9.14 23.18 1.91
C ASN A 270 -8.80 24.11 0.72
N ASP A 271 -7.90 25.07 0.91
CA ASP A 271 -7.30 25.84 -0.18
C ASP A 271 -6.06 25.12 -0.73
N LYS A 272 -6.12 24.69 -1.99
CA LYS A 272 -4.98 24.04 -2.67
C LYS A 272 -3.75 24.94 -2.78
N ASP A 273 -3.93 26.26 -2.68
CA ASP A 273 -2.87 27.27 -2.78
C ASP A 273 -2.29 27.65 -1.39
N LEU A 274 -2.79 27.04 -0.30
CA LEU A 274 -2.20 27.16 1.02
C LEU A 274 -0.83 26.49 1.06
N VAL A 275 0.20 27.28 1.35
CA VAL A 275 1.56 26.79 1.54
C VAL A 275 1.83 26.63 3.04
N ARG A 276 2.09 25.39 3.47
CA ARG A 276 2.45 25.05 4.85
C ARG A 276 3.93 25.34 5.12
N PRO A 277 4.35 25.63 6.37
CA PRO A 277 5.75 25.89 6.72
C PRO A 277 6.66 24.69 6.50
N TYR A 278 6.12 23.49 6.56
CA TYR A 278 6.86 22.25 6.40
C TYR A 278 6.18 21.30 5.41
N ARG A 279 7.01 20.48 4.78
CA ARG A 279 6.62 19.26 4.07
C ARG A 279 6.98 18.06 4.95
N VAL A 280 6.24 16.96 4.83
CA VAL A 280 6.54 15.71 5.53
C VAL A 280 7.03 14.69 4.50
N GLY A 281 8.26 14.22 4.67
CA GLY A 281 8.82 13.12 3.90
C GLY A 281 8.56 11.78 4.59
N MET A 282 8.50 10.73 3.78
CA MET A 282 8.20 9.36 4.21
C MET A 282 9.36 8.44 3.86
N SER A 283 9.78 7.58 4.77
CA SER A 283 10.70 6.46 4.47
C SER A 283 9.94 5.13 4.38
N CYS A 284 10.63 4.06 4.02
CA CYS A 284 10.04 2.71 3.99
C CYS A 284 9.52 2.26 5.37
N ALA A 285 10.10 2.77 6.47
CA ALA A 285 9.65 2.44 7.82
C ALA A 285 8.19 2.78 8.11
N PHE A 286 7.63 3.83 7.50
CA PHE A 286 6.24 4.22 7.74
C PHE A 286 5.24 3.07 7.47
N CYS A 287 5.52 2.24 6.47
CA CYS A 287 4.70 1.08 6.12
C CYS A 287 5.29 -0.24 6.64
N HIS A 288 6.59 -0.33 6.92
CA HIS A 288 7.25 -1.60 7.20
C HIS A 288 7.63 -1.84 8.66
N VAL A 289 7.65 -0.79 9.48
CA VAL A 289 7.99 -0.90 10.89
C VAL A 289 6.73 -1.16 11.73
N GLY A 290 6.85 -2.08 12.69
CA GLY A 290 5.79 -2.42 13.63
C GLY A 290 6.34 -2.94 14.97
N PRO A 291 5.45 -3.24 15.93
CA PRO A 291 5.82 -3.86 17.20
C PRO A 291 6.48 -5.22 16.98
N ASN A 292 7.59 -5.47 17.68
CA ASN A 292 8.34 -6.72 17.63
C ASN A 292 7.49 -7.90 18.17
N PRO A 293 7.19 -8.94 17.36
CA PRO A 293 6.37 -10.07 17.81
C PRO A 293 6.98 -10.83 18.99
N ILE A 294 8.31 -11.01 19.02
CA ILE A 294 9.00 -11.77 20.08
C ILE A 294 9.35 -10.92 21.31
N THR A 295 9.26 -9.60 21.19
CA THR A 295 9.46 -8.67 22.31
C THR A 295 8.44 -7.54 22.20
N PRO A 296 7.14 -7.82 22.38
CA PRO A 296 6.10 -6.81 22.21
C PRO A 296 6.28 -5.68 23.24
N PRO A 297 5.93 -4.43 22.89
CA PRO A 297 5.97 -3.32 23.83
C PRO A 297 5.13 -3.58 25.07
N ALA A 298 5.65 -3.22 26.24
CA ALA A 298 4.86 -3.23 27.48
C ALA A 298 3.73 -2.19 27.42
N ASP A 299 3.95 -1.08 26.73
CA ASP A 299 2.96 -0.06 26.36
C ASP A 299 3.16 0.27 24.88
N VAL A 300 2.16 0.00 24.05
CA VAL A 300 2.26 0.17 22.59
C VAL A 300 2.38 1.63 22.15
N GLU A 301 2.01 2.57 23.03
CA GLU A 301 2.13 4.01 22.77
C GLU A 301 3.50 4.56 23.24
N ARG A 302 4.26 3.76 24.00
CA ARG A 302 5.58 4.12 24.53
C ARG A 302 6.59 3.00 24.29
N PRO A 303 6.82 2.58 23.03
CA PRO A 303 7.74 1.51 22.73
C PRO A 303 9.20 1.93 22.98
N GLN A 304 10.07 0.94 23.19
CA GLN A 304 11.52 1.07 23.11
C GLN A 304 12.02 0.57 21.75
N PHE A 305 13.21 0.99 21.29
CA PHE A 305 13.75 0.55 20.00
C PHE A 305 13.86 -0.97 19.89
N SER A 306 14.26 -1.67 20.95
CA SER A 306 14.30 -3.14 21.02
C SER A 306 12.94 -3.84 20.83
N GLN A 307 11.84 -3.11 21.06
CA GLN A 307 10.46 -3.59 20.94
C GLN A 307 9.84 -3.26 19.57
N ILE A 308 10.65 -2.76 18.64
CA ILE A 308 10.26 -2.36 17.29
C ILE A 308 11.09 -3.16 16.27
N THR A 309 10.48 -3.52 15.13
CA THR A 309 11.11 -4.34 14.08
C THR A 309 10.69 -3.89 12.69
N SER A 310 11.57 -4.12 11.71
CA SER A 310 11.40 -3.75 10.30
C SER A 310 10.81 -4.86 9.43
N ASN A 311 10.75 -6.10 9.94
CA ASN A 311 10.49 -7.30 9.14
C ASN A 311 9.00 -7.68 8.93
N PRO A 312 8.11 -7.69 9.94
CA PRO A 312 6.73 -8.17 9.79
C PRO A 312 5.82 -7.24 8.97
N GLY A 313 6.20 -5.97 8.79
CA GLY A 313 5.33 -4.93 8.22
C GLY A 313 4.42 -4.26 9.26
N ALA A 314 3.82 -3.12 8.89
CA ALA A 314 2.85 -2.41 9.73
C ALA A 314 1.47 -3.10 9.72
N GLN A 315 1.37 -4.22 10.43
CA GLN A 315 0.17 -5.08 10.47
C GLN A 315 -1.07 -4.43 11.08
N TYR A 316 -0.89 -3.32 11.80
CA TYR A 316 -1.94 -2.61 12.54
C TYR A 316 -2.35 -1.29 11.87
N PHE A 317 -1.87 -1.03 10.65
CA PHE A 317 -2.03 0.24 9.95
C PHE A 317 -3.48 0.50 9.50
N TRP A 318 -4.07 1.61 9.92
CA TRP A 318 -5.45 2.00 9.60
C TRP A 318 -5.48 3.04 8.47
N VAL A 319 -5.51 2.55 7.23
CA VAL A 319 -5.43 3.41 6.03
C VAL A 319 -6.53 4.45 6.00
N ASP A 320 -7.75 4.11 6.41
CA ASP A 320 -8.88 5.03 6.40
C ASP A 320 -8.72 6.21 7.37
N ARG A 321 -7.91 6.06 8.42
CA ARG A 321 -7.64 7.13 9.40
C ARG A 321 -6.36 7.89 9.10
N ILE A 322 -5.44 7.27 8.36
CA ILE A 322 -4.18 7.88 7.95
C ILE A 322 -4.36 8.68 6.65
N PHE A 323 -5.01 8.08 5.66
CA PHE A 323 -5.19 8.67 4.34
C PHE A 323 -6.44 9.56 4.24
N PHE A 324 -7.25 9.57 5.29
CA PHE A 324 -8.29 10.55 5.55
C PHE A 324 -8.02 11.16 6.93
N TRP A 325 -7.27 12.26 7.04
CA TRP A 325 -6.77 12.73 8.35
C TRP A 325 -7.89 13.15 9.31
N ASN A 326 -9.02 13.63 8.78
CA ASN A 326 -10.16 14.11 9.56
C ASN A 326 -11.16 12.98 9.81
N THR A 327 -10.76 11.99 10.60
CA THR A 327 -11.66 10.93 11.07
C THR A 327 -12.18 11.23 12.46
N GLN A 328 -13.48 11.01 12.64
CA GLN A 328 -14.11 10.98 13.95
C GLN A 328 -14.74 9.60 14.16
N PRO A 329 -14.66 9.04 15.38
CA PRO A 329 -15.38 7.81 15.69
C PRO A 329 -16.89 8.08 15.75
N ARG A 330 -17.71 7.06 15.46
CA ARG A 330 -19.16 7.14 15.69
C ARG A 330 -19.46 7.34 17.18
N GLY A 331 -20.32 8.32 17.49
CA GLY A 331 -20.85 8.49 18.85
C GLY A 331 -21.93 7.46 19.20
N GLU A 332 -22.69 6.99 18.21
CA GLU A 332 -23.73 5.97 18.32
C GLU A 332 -23.60 5.00 17.15
N ASP A 333 -23.85 3.70 17.38
CA ASP A 333 -23.51 2.65 16.40
C ASP A 333 -24.32 2.76 15.09
N ASP A 334 -25.52 3.32 15.14
CA ASP A 334 -26.45 3.48 14.02
C ASP A 334 -26.41 4.86 13.34
N LYS A 335 -25.62 5.81 13.88
CA LYS A 335 -25.49 7.16 13.34
C LYS A 335 -24.12 7.36 12.69
N PRO A 336 -24.05 7.48 11.36
CA PRO A 336 -22.79 7.72 10.68
C PRO A 336 -22.23 9.10 11.04
N THR A 337 -20.90 9.17 11.07
CA THR A 337 -20.16 10.43 11.20
C THR A 337 -20.08 11.17 9.87
N SER A 338 -19.69 12.45 9.91
CA SER A 338 -19.57 13.27 8.69
C SER A 338 -18.56 12.71 7.68
N ASN A 339 -17.46 12.10 8.12
CA ASN A 339 -16.48 11.47 7.25
C ASN A 339 -17.06 10.26 6.50
N GLU A 340 -18.01 9.53 7.08
CA GLU A 340 -18.66 8.39 6.43
C GLU A 340 -19.57 8.79 5.26
N GLY A 341 -19.99 10.05 5.21
CA GLY A 341 -20.67 10.64 4.05
C GLY A 341 -19.76 10.85 2.83
N ASN A 342 -18.45 10.63 2.95
CA ASN A 342 -17.50 10.78 1.86
C ASN A 342 -17.14 9.41 1.25
N PHE A 343 -17.34 9.25 -0.05
CA PHE A 343 -17.05 7.99 -0.75
C PHE A 343 -15.55 7.63 -0.73
N LEU A 344 -14.64 8.62 -0.71
CA LEU A 344 -13.21 8.37 -0.58
C LEU A 344 -12.86 7.77 0.80
N PHE A 345 -13.54 8.22 1.87
CA PHE A 345 -13.44 7.55 3.17
C PHE A 345 -13.96 6.11 3.08
N GLN A 346 -15.12 5.90 2.45
CA GLN A 346 -15.70 4.55 2.28
C GLN A 346 -14.74 3.60 1.53
N LEU A 347 -14.03 4.09 0.51
CA LEU A 347 -13.00 3.33 -0.19
C LEU A 347 -11.96 2.76 0.78
N PHE A 348 -11.33 3.62 1.58
CA PHE A 348 -10.31 3.20 2.53
C PHE A 348 -10.88 2.41 3.70
N HIS A 349 -12.07 2.77 4.17
CA HIS A 349 -12.74 2.15 5.32
C HIS A 349 -13.07 0.67 5.08
N THR A 350 -13.23 0.26 3.82
CA THR A 350 -13.43 -1.15 3.48
C THR A 350 -12.15 -1.99 3.50
N ASN A 351 -10.97 -1.36 3.53
CA ASN A 351 -9.69 -2.08 3.61
C ASN A 351 -9.49 -2.62 5.03
N PRO A 352 -9.26 -3.94 5.21
CA PRO A 352 -8.90 -4.46 6.52
C PRO A 352 -7.58 -3.82 7.02
N PRO A 353 -7.43 -3.60 8.35
CA PRO A 353 -6.22 -3.01 8.92
C PRO A 353 -4.97 -3.80 8.55
N GLY A 354 -3.86 -3.10 8.36
CA GLY A 354 -2.62 -3.67 7.85
C GLY A 354 -2.64 -4.01 6.36
N SER A 355 -3.66 -3.54 5.62
CA SER A 355 -3.71 -3.65 4.16
C SER A 355 -4.00 -2.30 3.50
N LEU A 356 -3.34 -2.02 2.37
CA LEU A 356 -3.50 -0.78 1.63
C LEU A 356 -3.35 -1.01 0.12
N ASP A 357 -4.03 -0.20 -0.68
CA ASP A 357 -3.84 -0.21 -2.13
C ASP A 357 -2.90 0.92 -2.56
N THR A 358 -1.65 0.57 -2.82
CA THR A 358 -0.66 1.53 -3.34
C THR A 358 -0.95 1.94 -4.77
N SER A 359 -1.73 1.13 -5.53
CA SER A 359 -2.06 1.45 -6.92
C SER A 359 -2.86 2.75 -6.99
N LEU A 360 -3.62 3.11 -5.94
CA LEU A 360 -4.39 4.36 -5.92
C LEU A 360 -3.53 5.59 -6.24
N VAL A 361 -2.26 5.58 -5.86
CA VAL A 361 -1.33 6.64 -6.27
C VAL A 361 -1.14 6.57 -7.78
N SER A 362 -0.55 5.52 -8.33
CA SER A 362 -0.41 5.32 -9.78
C SER A 362 -1.58 4.52 -10.37
N SER A 363 -2.79 5.09 -10.32
CA SER A 363 -4.04 4.33 -10.51
C SER A 363 -4.08 3.52 -11.80
N ASP A 364 -4.20 2.20 -11.66
CA ASP A 364 -4.50 1.29 -12.75
C ASP A 364 -6.00 0.98 -12.87
N TYR A 365 -6.87 1.72 -12.17
CA TYR A 365 -8.32 1.49 -12.07
C TYR A 365 -8.70 0.13 -11.46
N ILE A 366 -7.88 -0.38 -10.53
CA ILE A 366 -8.20 -1.59 -9.77
C ILE A 366 -8.00 -1.29 -8.29
N ASN A 367 -9.08 -1.28 -7.51
CA ASN A 367 -8.99 -1.27 -6.05
C ASN A 367 -8.67 -2.67 -5.53
N ASN A 368 -7.46 -2.82 -5.02
CA ASN A 368 -6.97 -4.10 -4.53
C ASN A 368 -6.02 -3.90 -3.34
N PRO A 369 -6.55 -3.68 -2.12
CA PRO A 369 -5.72 -3.54 -0.93
C PRO A 369 -4.87 -4.79 -0.70
N ARG A 370 -3.61 -4.59 -0.31
CA ARG A 370 -2.65 -5.66 -0.03
C ARG A 370 -1.96 -5.45 1.31
N THR A 371 -1.63 -6.55 1.98
CA THR A 371 -0.80 -6.56 3.17
C THR A 371 0.63 -6.14 2.85
N MET A 372 1.21 -5.36 3.76
CA MET A 372 2.64 -5.08 3.75
C MET A 372 3.40 -6.41 3.82
N ASN A 373 4.35 -6.61 2.92
CA ASN A 373 5.07 -7.87 2.84
C ASN A 373 6.00 -8.03 4.04
N ALA A 374 5.86 -9.15 4.74
CA ALA A 374 6.89 -9.58 5.68
C ALA A 374 8.16 -9.97 4.92
N VAL A 375 9.30 -9.45 5.37
CA VAL A 375 10.63 -9.69 4.79
C VAL A 375 11.42 -10.63 5.71
N TYR A 376 11.17 -11.94 5.53
CA TYR A 376 11.80 -13.00 6.32
C TYR A 376 12.65 -13.95 5.47
N GLU A 377 13.70 -14.47 6.10
CA GLU A 377 14.58 -15.52 5.61
C GLU A 377 15.19 -15.21 4.24
N THR A 378 15.67 -13.98 4.09
CA THR A 378 16.20 -13.43 2.83
C THR A 378 17.37 -14.23 2.27
N VAL A 379 18.24 -14.77 3.12
CA VAL A 379 19.35 -15.65 2.72
C VAL A 379 18.83 -16.94 2.08
N ALA A 380 17.86 -17.59 2.71
CA ALA A 380 17.25 -18.80 2.17
C ALA A 380 16.48 -18.54 0.87
N ARG A 381 15.79 -17.40 0.77
CA ARG A 381 15.13 -16.96 -0.48
C ARG A 381 16.13 -16.72 -1.61
N LEU A 382 17.23 -16.02 -1.32
CA LEU A 382 18.29 -15.77 -2.29
C LEU A 382 18.90 -17.10 -2.76
N GLY A 383 19.10 -18.05 -1.85
CA GLY A 383 19.64 -19.38 -2.15
C GLY A 383 18.88 -20.18 -3.20
N ILE A 384 17.56 -19.95 -3.37
CA ILE A 384 16.75 -20.64 -4.39
C ILE A 384 16.43 -19.78 -5.62
N ALA A 385 16.80 -18.50 -5.63
CA ALA A 385 16.41 -17.53 -6.67
C ALA A 385 16.78 -17.99 -8.09
N SER A 386 17.91 -18.69 -8.26
CA SER A 386 18.33 -19.23 -9.56
C SER A 386 17.57 -20.49 -10.00
N GLY A 387 16.76 -21.08 -9.12
CA GLY A 387 15.98 -22.30 -9.37
C GLY A 387 14.49 -22.07 -9.63
N THR A 388 14.02 -20.82 -9.56
CA THR A 388 12.60 -20.46 -9.74
C THR A 388 12.29 -19.86 -11.12
N GLY A 389 13.29 -19.70 -11.98
CA GLY A 389 13.17 -19.26 -13.37
C GLY A 389 13.96 -17.97 -13.61
N TRP A 390 14.89 -18.01 -14.56
CA TRP A 390 15.68 -16.85 -14.96
C TRP A 390 14.86 -15.89 -15.84
N GLU A 391 15.03 -14.60 -15.58
CA GLU A 391 14.34 -13.52 -16.25
C GLU A 391 15.30 -12.85 -17.25
N ASN A 392 14.83 -12.54 -18.46
CA ASN A 392 15.62 -11.83 -19.47
C ASN A 392 15.30 -10.34 -19.43
N LEU A 393 16.33 -9.51 -19.23
CA LEU A 393 16.20 -8.07 -19.21
C LEU A 393 16.59 -7.47 -20.57
N THR A 394 15.82 -6.49 -21.04
CA THR A 394 16.11 -5.80 -22.31
C THR A 394 15.92 -4.29 -22.23
N GLY A 395 16.48 -3.54 -23.18
CA GLY A 395 16.32 -2.09 -23.24
C GLY A 395 16.72 -1.38 -21.94
N ASP A 396 15.87 -0.47 -21.47
CA ASP A 396 16.13 0.30 -20.24
C ASP A 396 16.01 -0.54 -18.95
N GLU A 397 15.45 -1.76 -19.00
CA GLU A 397 15.45 -2.68 -17.85
C GLU A 397 16.90 -3.01 -17.41
N LEU A 398 17.84 -3.04 -18.37
CA LEU A 398 19.27 -3.30 -18.13
C LEU A 398 19.98 -2.14 -17.41
N ALA A 399 19.35 -0.98 -17.29
CA ALA A 399 19.92 0.17 -16.57
C ALA A 399 19.85 0.00 -15.04
N ASN A 400 19.04 -0.94 -14.54
CA ASN A 400 19.01 -1.29 -13.13
C ASN A 400 20.36 -1.87 -12.69
N LYS A 401 20.96 -1.28 -11.66
CA LYS A 401 22.18 -1.78 -11.05
C LYS A 401 21.97 -3.16 -10.44
N GLN A 402 23.02 -3.98 -10.50
CA GLN A 402 23.04 -5.36 -10.05
C GLN A 402 24.12 -5.56 -8.99
N PHE A 403 24.13 -6.72 -8.31
CA PHE A 403 25.06 -6.97 -7.19
C PHE A 403 26.54 -6.74 -7.54
N GLN A 404 26.98 -7.11 -8.75
CA GLN A 404 28.37 -6.93 -9.17
C GLN A 404 28.79 -5.47 -9.37
N ASP A 405 27.84 -4.53 -9.39
CA ASP A 405 28.14 -3.10 -9.56
C ASP A 405 28.60 -2.43 -8.26
N TYR A 406 28.51 -3.13 -7.11
CA TYR A 406 28.88 -2.61 -5.79
C TYR A 406 29.80 -3.55 -5.02
N SER A 407 30.85 -3.00 -4.40
CA SER A 407 31.85 -3.78 -3.65
C SER A 407 31.25 -4.64 -2.53
N GLN A 408 30.23 -4.12 -1.85
CA GLN A 408 29.58 -4.77 -0.69
C GLN A 408 28.82 -6.04 -1.09
N THR A 409 28.37 -6.13 -2.34
CA THR A 409 27.55 -7.25 -2.83
C THR A 409 28.17 -7.98 -4.03
N ALA A 410 29.38 -7.61 -4.47
CA ALA A 410 30.02 -8.17 -5.67
C ALA A 410 30.20 -9.70 -5.62
N ALA A 411 30.37 -10.29 -4.44
CA ALA A 411 30.42 -11.74 -4.26
C ALA A 411 29.13 -12.46 -4.72
N LEU A 412 27.99 -11.76 -4.74
CA LEU A 412 26.68 -12.25 -5.16
C LEU A 412 26.44 -12.10 -6.68
N HIS A 413 27.47 -11.86 -7.48
CA HIS A 413 27.37 -11.70 -8.95
C HIS A 413 26.71 -12.89 -9.67
N ALA A 414 26.69 -14.09 -9.07
CA ALA A 414 26.11 -15.29 -9.67
C ALA A 414 24.59 -15.16 -9.97
N PHE A 415 23.89 -14.18 -9.39
CA PHE A 415 22.46 -13.94 -9.64
C PHE A 415 22.17 -13.07 -10.86
N PHE A 416 23.20 -12.57 -11.57
CA PHE A 416 23.03 -11.82 -12.80
C PHE A 416 24.13 -12.12 -13.82
N ASN A 417 23.73 -12.44 -15.05
CA ASN A 417 24.65 -12.63 -16.15
C ASN A 417 24.64 -11.41 -17.08
N LYS A 418 25.69 -10.59 -16.97
CA LYS A 418 25.84 -9.37 -17.78
C LYS A 418 25.94 -9.61 -19.28
N ARG A 419 26.42 -10.80 -19.71
CA ARG A 419 26.64 -11.08 -21.14
C ARG A 419 25.31 -11.24 -21.89
N ASP A 420 24.33 -11.90 -21.28
CA ASP A 420 23.05 -12.20 -21.91
C ASP A 420 21.86 -11.51 -21.23
N GLY A 421 22.10 -10.66 -20.21
CA GLY A 421 21.06 -9.86 -19.56
C GLY A 421 20.12 -10.68 -18.69
N LYS A 422 20.53 -11.88 -18.26
CA LYS A 422 19.69 -12.74 -17.43
C LYS A 422 19.84 -12.45 -15.95
N SER A 423 18.72 -12.32 -15.25
CA SER A 423 18.64 -12.12 -13.80
C SER A 423 17.90 -13.25 -13.12
N ALA A 424 18.44 -13.72 -11.99
CA ALA A 424 17.65 -14.44 -11.00
C ALA A 424 16.86 -13.43 -10.15
N SER A 425 15.75 -13.87 -9.55
CA SER A 425 14.93 -13.03 -8.67
C SER A 425 14.37 -13.86 -7.51
N MET A 426 14.30 -13.23 -6.34
CA MET A 426 13.64 -13.80 -5.16
C MET A 426 12.12 -13.75 -5.25
N ARG A 427 11.55 -12.94 -6.17
CA ARG A 427 10.11 -12.74 -6.40
C ARG A 427 9.35 -12.33 -5.13
N VAL A 428 9.86 -11.37 -4.36
CA VAL A 428 9.28 -10.92 -3.09
C VAL A 428 7.93 -10.21 -3.29
N LEU A 429 7.70 -9.52 -4.41
CA LEU A 429 6.41 -8.87 -4.68
C LEU A 429 5.31 -9.92 -4.90
N LYS A 430 4.05 -9.60 -4.58
CA LYS A 430 2.95 -10.59 -4.51
C LYS A 430 2.71 -11.35 -5.82
N ASP A 431 3.04 -10.75 -6.96
CA ASP A 431 2.94 -11.32 -8.31
C ASP A 431 4.31 -11.73 -8.89
N GLY A 432 5.39 -11.53 -8.15
CA GLY A 432 6.76 -11.74 -8.60
C GLY A 432 7.19 -10.75 -9.69
N SER A 433 6.64 -9.52 -9.67
CA SER A 433 7.00 -8.47 -10.62
C SER A 433 8.41 -7.91 -10.43
N ASP A 434 9.05 -8.13 -9.27
CA ASP A 434 10.45 -7.78 -8.96
C ASP A 434 11.47 -8.63 -9.73
N SER A 435 11.31 -8.68 -11.05
CA SER A 435 11.98 -9.62 -11.95
C SER A 435 13.23 -9.02 -12.62
N VAL A 436 13.55 -7.75 -12.35
CA VAL A 436 14.80 -7.09 -12.79
C VAL A 436 15.99 -7.35 -11.86
N GLY A 437 15.81 -8.16 -10.82
CA GLY A 437 16.82 -8.46 -9.79
C GLY A 437 16.59 -7.70 -8.48
N THR A 438 17.29 -8.12 -7.42
CA THR A 438 17.07 -7.66 -6.04
C THR A 438 17.29 -6.15 -5.86
N LEU A 439 18.36 -5.59 -6.41
CA LEU A 439 18.66 -4.17 -6.21
C LEU A 439 17.65 -3.26 -6.93
N GLY A 440 17.26 -3.61 -8.17
CA GLY A 440 16.20 -2.88 -8.88
C GLY A 440 14.86 -2.92 -8.14
N ALA A 441 14.53 -4.05 -7.51
CA ALA A 441 13.34 -4.19 -6.68
C ALA A 441 13.37 -3.27 -5.44
N LEU A 442 14.51 -3.18 -4.76
CA LEU A 442 14.72 -2.28 -3.61
C LEU A 442 14.68 -0.80 -4.04
N ASN A 443 15.20 -0.44 -5.21
CA ASN A 443 15.10 0.94 -5.70
C ASN A 443 13.65 1.34 -6.02
N ARG A 444 12.86 0.43 -6.59
CA ARG A 444 11.45 0.69 -6.96
C ARG A 444 10.62 1.14 -5.76
N VAL A 445 10.86 0.62 -4.55
CA VAL A 445 10.03 0.98 -3.39
C VAL A 445 10.12 2.46 -3.04
N TYR A 446 11.25 3.13 -3.31
CA TYR A 446 11.40 4.57 -3.09
C TYR A 446 10.63 5.39 -4.12
N LEU A 447 10.58 4.97 -5.39
CA LEU A 447 9.72 5.60 -6.39
C LEU A 447 8.25 5.47 -6.02
N ASN A 448 7.82 4.30 -5.52
CA ASN A 448 6.43 4.08 -5.08
C ASN A 448 5.98 5.06 -3.98
N ILE A 449 6.92 5.57 -3.17
CA ILE A 449 6.64 6.55 -2.11
C ILE A 449 7.03 7.98 -2.51
N GLY A 450 7.32 8.23 -3.80
CA GLY A 450 7.47 9.59 -4.35
C GLY A 450 8.91 10.09 -4.55
N LEU A 451 9.93 9.23 -4.50
CA LEU A 451 11.28 9.61 -4.94
C LEU A 451 11.23 10.15 -6.38
N PHE A 452 11.97 11.25 -6.63
CA PHE A 452 12.02 11.92 -7.94
C PHE A 452 10.63 12.27 -8.52
N SER A 453 9.76 12.76 -7.64
CA SER A 453 8.38 13.17 -7.96
C SER A 453 8.26 14.23 -9.06
N GLU A 454 9.32 14.97 -9.34
CA GLU A 454 9.43 15.98 -10.38
C GLU A 454 9.17 15.39 -11.77
N GLU A 455 9.79 14.24 -12.06
CA GLU A 455 9.59 13.49 -13.30
C GLU A 455 8.42 12.50 -13.16
N TRP A 456 8.32 11.81 -12.02
CA TRP A 456 7.32 10.76 -11.81
C TRP A 456 5.87 11.24 -12.05
N LEU A 457 5.55 12.45 -11.57
CA LEU A 457 4.22 13.06 -11.74
C LEU A 457 3.89 13.48 -13.18
N LEU A 458 4.86 13.46 -14.11
CA LEU A 458 4.60 13.67 -15.54
C LEU A 458 3.96 12.44 -16.19
N HIS A 459 4.17 11.26 -15.63
CA HIS A 459 3.86 9.99 -16.28
C HIS A 459 2.43 9.49 -16.03
N PHE A 460 1.73 10.01 -15.04
CA PHE A 460 0.35 9.64 -14.68
C PHE A 460 -0.32 10.76 -13.87
N ARG A 461 -1.63 10.67 -13.64
CA ARG A 461 -2.36 11.56 -12.74
C ARG A 461 -2.70 10.83 -11.43
N PRO A 462 -2.11 11.20 -10.29
CA PRO A 462 -2.33 10.49 -9.04
C PRO A 462 -3.79 10.52 -8.55
N PHE A 463 -4.22 9.48 -7.82
CA PHE A 463 -5.52 9.33 -7.12
C PHE A 463 -6.77 9.26 -8.02
N LEU A 464 -6.89 10.15 -9.02
CA LEU A 464 -8.06 10.25 -9.90
C LEU A 464 -7.90 9.50 -11.23
N GLY A 465 -6.67 9.25 -11.67
CA GLY A 465 -6.39 8.72 -13.00
C GLY A 465 -6.85 9.67 -14.12
N GLY A 466 -7.32 9.10 -15.24
CA GLY A 466 -7.78 9.86 -16.41
C GLY A 466 -6.67 10.42 -17.30
N GLN A 467 -5.41 10.07 -17.04
CA GLN A 467 -4.25 10.29 -17.91
C GLN A 467 -3.69 8.95 -18.35
N LYS A 468 -3.23 8.84 -19.60
CA LYS A 468 -2.54 7.66 -20.10
C LYS A 468 -1.19 7.54 -19.37
N ILE A 469 -0.97 6.38 -18.76
CA ILE A 469 0.26 6.08 -18.03
C ILE A 469 1.42 5.93 -19.02
N SER A 470 2.63 6.30 -18.60
CA SER A 470 3.87 6.03 -19.33
C SER A 470 4.97 5.54 -18.38
N PRO A 471 6.05 4.92 -18.88
CA PRO A 471 7.13 4.43 -18.02
C PRO A 471 7.93 5.56 -17.38
N ILE A 472 8.26 5.41 -16.10
CA ILE A 472 9.40 6.14 -15.54
C ILE A 472 10.69 5.39 -15.89
N ARG A 473 11.59 6.08 -16.59
CA ARG A 473 12.78 5.45 -17.16
C ARG A 473 13.97 5.56 -16.21
N VAL A 474 14.62 4.44 -15.92
CA VAL A 474 15.81 4.41 -15.04
C VAL A 474 16.96 5.29 -15.56
N PRO A 475 17.28 5.31 -16.87
CA PRO A 475 18.30 6.22 -17.40
C PRO A 475 18.00 7.71 -17.17
N ASP A 476 16.72 8.11 -17.20
CA ASP A 476 16.31 9.49 -16.97
C ASP A 476 16.47 9.86 -15.48
N ALA A 477 16.14 8.93 -14.57
CA ALA A 477 16.42 9.10 -13.14
C ALA A 477 17.92 9.17 -12.82
N GLN A 478 18.73 8.29 -13.41
CA GLN A 478 20.20 8.31 -13.28
C GLN A 478 20.83 9.60 -13.80
N LYS A 479 20.24 10.21 -14.83
CA LYS A 479 20.74 11.46 -15.42
C LYS A 479 20.32 12.69 -14.62
N ASN A 480 19.08 12.72 -14.11
CA ASN A 480 18.45 13.95 -13.66
C ASN A 480 18.13 14.02 -12.16
N SER A 481 18.27 12.92 -11.42
CA SER A 481 18.00 12.91 -9.98
C SER A 481 19.23 12.50 -9.16
N VAL A 482 19.71 13.43 -8.34
CA VAL A 482 20.76 13.15 -7.35
C VAL A 482 20.21 12.31 -6.21
N TYR A 483 18.94 12.48 -5.83
CA TYR A 483 18.28 11.61 -4.84
C TYR A 483 18.19 10.16 -5.31
N TRP A 484 17.89 9.92 -6.60
CA TRP A 484 17.91 8.58 -7.19
C TRP A 484 19.32 7.98 -7.15
N GLN A 485 20.35 8.73 -7.57
CA GLN A 485 21.75 8.26 -7.53
C GLN A 485 22.20 7.90 -6.11
N ALA A 486 21.83 8.72 -5.11
CA ALA A 486 22.11 8.43 -3.70
C ALA A 486 21.37 7.17 -3.23
N THR A 487 20.10 7.01 -3.61
CA THR A 487 19.32 5.80 -3.32
C THR A 487 19.98 4.55 -3.92
N GLU A 488 20.36 4.57 -5.21
CA GLU A 488 21.04 3.43 -5.84
C GLU A 488 22.35 3.06 -5.11
N THR A 489 23.09 4.05 -4.63
CA THR A 489 24.33 3.85 -3.86
C THR A 489 24.05 3.16 -2.52
N MET A 490 22.95 3.53 -1.84
CA MET A 490 22.53 2.92 -0.56
C MET A 490 21.92 1.52 -0.73
N THR A 491 21.51 1.15 -1.95
CA THR A 491 20.76 -0.10 -2.17
C THR A 491 21.57 -1.37 -1.96
N ALA A 492 22.88 -1.35 -2.22
CA ALA A 492 23.74 -2.47 -1.84
C ALA A 492 23.83 -2.64 -0.31
N ASP A 493 23.87 -1.53 0.44
CA ASP A 493 23.87 -1.55 1.90
C ASP A 493 22.52 -2.04 2.46
N MET A 494 21.39 -1.63 1.85
CA MET A 494 20.05 -2.17 2.17
C MET A 494 19.93 -3.68 1.92
N ALA A 495 20.53 -4.18 0.84
CA ALA A 495 20.57 -5.62 0.59
C ALA A 495 21.35 -6.36 1.69
N ILE A 496 22.50 -5.82 2.14
CA ILE A 496 23.26 -6.39 3.27
C ILE A 496 22.45 -6.33 4.57
N PHE A 497 21.77 -5.21 4.85
CA PHE A 497 20.87 -5.10 6.00
C PHE A 497 19.86 -6.25 6.00
N PHE A 498 19.09 -6.43 4.93
CA PHE A 498 18.09 -7.50 4.86
C PHE A 498 18.70 -8.91 4.89
N LEU A 499 19.88 -9.13 4.31
CA LEU A 499 20.58 -10.41 4.40
C LEU A 499 21.01 -10.75 5.83
N VAL A 500 21.28 -9.74 6.66
CA VAL A 500 21.62 -9.90 8.08
C VAL A 500 20.37 -10.01 8.95
N THR A 501 19.44 -9.05 8.83
CA THR A 501 18.34 -8.84 9.80
C THR A 501 17.01 -9.45 9.39
N GLY A 502 16.81 -9.78 8.10
CA GLY A 502 15.59 -10.41 7.57
C GLY A 502 15.47 -11.88 8.02
N ARG A 503 15.29 -12.09 9.33
CA ARG A 503 15.20 -13.37 10.03
C ARG A 503 13.81 -13.55 10.63
N SER A 504 13.31 -14.78 10.66
CA SER A 504 11.99 -15.12 11.17
C SER A 504 11.80 -14.81 12.65
N ASP A 505 10.61 -14.35 13.02
CA ASP A 505 10.16 -14.18 14.40
C ASP A 505 9.41 -15.45 14.85
N LEU A 506 10.14 -16.39 15.45
CA LEU A 506 9.60 -17.70 15.83
C LEU A 506 8.90 -17.63 17.18
N LEU A 507 7.77 -18.35 17.33
CA LEU A 507 7.01 -18.34 18.59
C LEU A 507 7.86 -18.80 19.78
N LYS A 508 8.76 -19.77 19.56
CA LYS A 508 9.68 -20.29 20.59
C LYS A 508 10.60 -19.23 21.21
N ASP A 509 10.82 -18.12 20.49
CA ASP A 509 11.71 -17.03 20.90
C ASP A 509 10.95 -15.93 21.66
N ALA A 510 9.60 -15.98 21.67
CA ALA A 510 8.77 -15.09 22.45
C ALA A 510 8.67 -15.53 23.93
N PRO A 511 8.47 -14.61 24.88
CA PRO A 511 8.16 -14.93 26.28
C PRO A 511 7.01 -15.94 26.43
N GLY A 512 7.24 -17.04 27.16
CA GLY A 512 6.26 -18.12 27.32
C GLY A 512 6.11 -19.04 26.10
N GLY A 513 6.77 -18.74 24.99
CA GLY A 513 6.64 -19.45 23.73
C GLY A 513 7.11 -20.89 23.77
N LYS A 514 8.22 -21.17 24.49
CA LYS A 514 8.73 -22.55 24.65
C LYS A 514 7.75 -23.41 25.42
N GLU A 515 7.15 -22.86 26.47
CA GLU A 515 6.14 -23.52 27.29
C GLU A 515 4.87 -23.80 26.48
N LEU A 516 4.42 -22.84 25.67
CA LEU A 516 3.28 -23.01 24.76
C LEU A 516 3.52 -24.13 23.74
N LEU A 517 4.72 -24.19 23.15
CA LEU A 517 5.06 -25.23 22.17
C LEU A 517 5.28 -26.60 22.82
N ALA A 518 5.84 -26.65 24.04
CA ALA A 518 6.01 -27.88 24.80
C ALA A 518 4.67 -28.48 25.28
N ALA A 519 3.64 -27.64 25.47
CA ALA A 519 2.30 -28.07 25.83
C ALA A 519 1.51 -28.71 24.66
N LEU A 520 1.99 -28.60 23.42
CA LEU A 520 1.37 -29.25 22.27
C LEU A 520 1.57 -30.78 22.32
N ASP A 521 0.54 -31.53 21.90
CA ASP A 521 0.69 -32.97 21.70
C ASP A 521 1.66 -33.25 20.54
N GLN A 522 2.81 -33.84 20.87
CA GLN A 522 3.87 -34.09 19.90
C GLN A 522 3.46 -35.11 18.83
N GLN A 523 2.54 -36.04 19.12
CA GLN A 523 1.99 -36.94 18.10
C GLN A 523 1.11 -36.17 17.12
N GLN A 524 0.31 -35.23 17.63
CA GLN A 524 -0.50 -34.33 16.81
C GLN A 524 0.38 -33.40 15.95
N VAL A 525 1.47 -32.85 16.50
CA VAL A 525 2.45 -32.04 15.74
C VAL A 525 3.10 -32.87 14.63
N ALA A 526 3.53 -34.10 14.92
CA ALA A 526 4.11 -35.00 13.92
C ALA A 526 3.10 -35.34 12.82
N ARG A 527 1.83 -35.59 13.16
CA ARG A 527 0.75 -35.78 12.19
C ARG A 527 0.55 -34.52 11.35
N GLY A 528 0.57 -33.34 11.96
CA GLY A 528 0.43 -32.05 11.28
C GLY A 528 1.52 -31.78 10.25
N ARG A 529 2.76 -32.12 10.58
CA ARG A 529 3.91 -32.08 9.65
C ARG A 529 3.66 -32.94 8.41
N ASP A 530 3.14 -34.15 8.60
CA ASP A 530 2.85 -35.07 7.49
C ASP A 530 1.70 -34.54 6.63
N VAL A 531 0.63 -34.04 7.24
CA VAL A 531 -0.48 -33.37 6.56
C VAL A 531 0.02 -32.16 5.76
N PHE A 532 0.90 -31.35 6.35
CA PHE A 532 1.53 -30.22 5.68
C PHE A 532 2.36 -30.66 4.47
N ALA A 533 3.21 -31.69 4.62
CA ALA A 533 4.04 -32.22 3.55
C ALA A 533 3.20 -32.71 2.35
N GLU A 534 2.06 -33.34 2.62
CA GLU A 534 1.21 -33.95 1.60
C GLU A 534 0.28 -32.94 0.89
N ASN A 535 -0.12 -31.85 1.57
CA ASN A 535 -1.19 -30.95 1.10
C ASN A 535 -0.77 -29.48 0.88
N CYS A 536 0.28 -29.01 1.56
CA CYS A 536 0.64 -27.59 1.59
C CYS A 536 2.05 -27.34 1.03
N ALA A 537 2.99 -28.24 1.31
CA ALA A 537 4.42 -28.04 1.06
C ALA A 537 4.77 -27.89 -0.42
N ALA A 538 3.92 -28.33 -1.35
CA ALA A 538 4.12 -28.07 -2.78
C ALA A 538 4.27 -26.56 -3.04
N CYS A 539 3.38 -25.72 -2.51
CA CYS A 539 3.48 -24.27 -2.65
C CYS A 539 4.28 -23.62 -1.51
N HIS A 540 4.20 -24.19 -0.31
CA HIS A 540 4.69 -23.58 0.94
C HIS A 540 5.96 -24.22 1.51
N SER A 541 6.89 -24.69 0.68
CA SER A 541 8.22 -25.13 1.14
C SER A 541 9.28 -24.74 0.14
N SER A 542 10.38 -24.15 0.59
CA SER A 542 11.55 -23.92 -0.27
C SER A 542 12.39 -25.18 -0.41
N LYS A 543 12.28 -26.10 0.56
CA LYS A 543 12.89 -27.44 0.50
C LYS A 543 11.97 -28.40 -0.26
N GLN A 544 12.09 -28.39 -1.59
CA GLN A 544 11.37 -29.28 -2.49
C GLN A 544 12.17 -30.57 -2.80
N PRO A 545 11.53 -31.74 -2.94
CA PRO A 545 12.20 -32.93 -3.44
C PRO A 545 12.57 -32.77 -4.93
N LYS A 546 13.66 -33.41 -5.36
CA LYS A 546 14.05 -33.44 -6.77
C LYS A 546 13.01 -34.23 -7.58
N ALA A 547 12.45 -33.58 -8.60
CA ALA A 547 11.52 -34.23 -9.51
C ALA A 547 12.25 -35.31 -10.36
N PRO A 548 11.66 -36.50 -10.54
CA PRO A 548 12.13 -37.48 -11.51
C PRO A 548 12.05 -36.96 -12.95
N ALA A 549 12.92 -37.48 -13.82
CA ALA A 549 13.05 -37.03 -15.22
C ALA A 549 11.75 -37.21 -16.01
N GLU A 550 10.97 -38.26 -15.73
CA GLU A 550 9.71 -38.57 -16.42
C GLU A 550 8.63 -37.49 -16.29
N PHE A 551 8.72 -36.61 -15.27
CA PHE A 551 7.81 -35.47 -15.13
C PHE A 551 8.27 -34.22 -15.90
N GLY A 552 9.52 -34.18 -16.36
CA GLY A 552 10.07 -33.07 -17.16
C GLY A 552 10.06 -31.70 -16.47
N VAL A 553 10.07 -31.67 -15.13
CA VAL A 553 10.00 -30.45 -14.28
C VAL A 553 11.31 -29.67 -14.23
N GLY A 554 12.43 -30.29 -14.62
CA GLY A 554 13.75 -29.67 -14.70
C GLY A 554 14.34 -29.63 -16.10
N GLU A 555 13.55 -29.93 -17.14
CA GLU A 555 14.04 -30.16 -18.50
C GLU A 555 13.41 -29.22 -19.54
N GLY A 556 14.19 -28.86 -20.55
CA GLY A 556 13.74 -28.03 -21.68
C GLY A 556 13.15 -26.70 -21.22
N ILE A 557 11.88 -26.44 -21.56
CA ILE A 557 11.18 -25.19 -21.18
C ILE A 557 11.05 -24.96 -19.67
N CYS A 558 11.31 -26.00 -18.85
CA CYS A 558 11.28 -25.94 -17.39
C CYS A 558 12.66 -25.82 -16.74
N GLU A 559 13.74 -25.83 -17.54
CA GLU A 559 15.09 -25.71 -17.00
C GLU A 559 15.21 -24.46 -16.12
N GLY A 560 15.82 -24.62 -14.95
CA GLY A 560 15.95 -23.56 -13.96
C GLY A 560 14.64 -23.05 -13.35
N GLY A 561 13.52 -23.77 -13.50
CA GLY A 561 12.21 -23.43 -12.93
C GLY A 561 11.17 -22.96 -13.95
N GLY A 562 11.61 -22.62 -15.17
CA GLY A 562 10.78 -22.10 -16.26
C GLY A 562 10.35 -20.64 -16.09
N ALA A 563 10.24 -19.89 -17.19
CA ALA A 563 9.77 -18.52 -17.23
C ALA A 563 9.23 -18.14 -18.63
N GLY A 564 8.64 -16.95 -18.77
CA GLY A 564 8.22 -16.40 -20.05
C GLY A 564 7.01 -17.09 -20.72
N PRO A 565 6.92 -17.11 -22.06
CA PRO A 565 5.68 -17.47 -22.76
C PRO A 565 5.27 -18.94 -22.63
N GLN A 566 6.20 -19.81 -22.20
CA GLN A 566 5.93 -21.23 -21.98
C GLN A 566 5.75 -21.56 -20.49
N TYR A 567 5.73 -20.56 -19.60
CA TYR A 567 5.68 -20.77 -18.16
C TYR A 567 4.48 -21.62 -17.72
N ARG A 568 3.29 -21.41 -18.30
CA ARG A 568 2.10 -22.21 -17.95
C ARG A 568 2.29 -23.70 -18.19
N LYS A 569 2.92 -24.08 -19.32
CA LYS A 569 3.24 -25.50 -19.58
C LYS A 569 4.20 -26.06 -18.55
N CYS A 570 5.15 -25.24 -18.09
CA CYS A 570 6.06 -25.66 -17.05
C CYS A 570 5.38 -25.82 -15.69
N TRP A 571 4.53 -24.85 -15.32
CA TRP A 571 3.68 -24.94 -14.14
C TRP A 571 2.84 -26.21 -14.15
N ASP A 572 2.19 -26.55 -15.26
CA ASP A 572 1.32 -27.72 -15.35
C ASP A 572 2.12 -29.04 -15.16
N ARG A 573 3.37 -29.13 -15.66
CA ARG A 573 4.27 -30.26 -15.39
C ARG A 573 4.63 -30.35 -13.91
N TYR A 574 5.02 -29.23 -13.31
CA TYR A 574 5.35 -29.16 -11.88
C TYR A 574 4.13 -29.56 -11.04
N TRP A 575 2.94 -29.06 -11.37
CA TRP A 575 1.73 -29.34 -10.64
C TRP A 575 1.32 -30.81 -10.77
N ALA A 576 1.43 -31.41 -11.96
CA ALA A 576 1.20 -32.84 -12.14
C ALA A 576 2.14 -33.70 -11.29
N TRP A 577 3.42 -33.32 -11.21
CA TRP A 577 4.38 -33.95 -10.30
C TRP A 577 3.99 -33.77 -8.83
N ALA A 578 3.71 -32.54 -8.40
CA ALA A 578 3.38 -32.20 -7.03
C ALA A 578 2.12 -32.90 -6.51
N GLN A 579 1.19 -33.27 -7.40
CA GLN A 579 -0.02 -34.02 -7.05
C GLN A 579 0.20 -35.54 -6.99
N SER A 580 1.35 -36.06 -7.44
CA SER A 580 1.63 -37.50 -7.47
C SER A 580 1.85 -38.09 -6.07
N ALA A 581 1.56 -39.39 -5.91
CA ALA A 581 1.86 -40.11 -4.67
C ALA A 581 3.37 -40.13 -4.36
N GLN A 582 4.20 -40.17 -5.39
CA GLN A 582 5.66 -40.17 -5.25
C GLN A 582 6.17 -38.83 -4.70
N PHE A 583 5.64 -37.69 -5.16
CA PHE A 583 5.97 -36.39 -4.56
C PHE A 583 5.61 -36.36 -3.08
N LYS A 584 4.38 -36.76 -2.73
CA LYS A 584 3.90 -36.77 -1.34
C LYS A 584 4.78 -37.62 -0.43
N GLN A 585 5.17 -38.81 -0.89
CA GLN A 585 6.10 -39.68 -0.16
C GLN A 585 7.47 -39.02 0.05
N LEU A 586 8.07 -38.46 -1.01
CA LEU A 586 9.39 -37.79 -0.92
C LEU A 586 9.34 -36.53 -0.07
N MET A 587 8.26 -35.76 -0.16
CA MET A 587 8.07 -34.53 0.60
C MET A 587 7.88 -34.82 2.09
N ARG A 588 7.18 -35.92 2.44
CA ARG A 588 7.08 -36.39 3.83
C ARG A 588 8.44 -36.79 4.40
N ALA A 589 9.22 -37.58 3.65
CA ALA A 589 10.58 -37.92 4.03
C ALA A 589 11.50 -36.69 4.15
N GLN A 590 11.27 -35.66 3.33
CA GLN A 590 11.97 -34.38 3.44
C GLN A 590 11.54 -33.61 4.70
N ALA A 591 10.25 -33.61 5.04
CA ALA A 591 9.71 -32.94 6.22
C ALA A 591 10.14 -33.59 7.54
N GLU A 592 10.36 -34.90 7.54
CA GLU A 592 10.85 -35.68 8.68
C GLU A 592 12.30 -35.36 9.08
N LYS A 593 13.07 -34.70 8.22
CA LYS A 593 14.45 -34.36 8.52
C LYS A 593 14.54 -33.35 9.67
N PRO A 594 15.48 -33.49 10.63
CA PRO A 594 15.61 -32.57 11.75
C PRO A 594 15.84 -31.11 11.33
N ASP A 595 16.45 -30.89 10.17
CA ASP A 595 16.73 -29.56 9.62
C ASP A 595 15.59 -29.03 8.73
N PHE A 596 14.43 -29.68 8.65
CA PHE A 596 13.39 -29.29 7.70
C PHE A 596 12.96 -27.82 7.80
N LEU A 597 12.92 -27.27 9.02
CA LEU A 597 12.59 -25.86 9.27
C LEU A 597 13.80 -24.90 9.21
N VAL A 598 15.02 -25.43 9.21
CA VAL A 598 16.25 -24.63 9.06
C VAL A 598 16.42 -24.24 7.59
N ASP A 599 16.64 -22.96 7.28
CA ASP A 599 16.73 -22.44 5.90
C ASP A 599 15.51 -22.78 5.02
N ASN A 600 14.35 -23.04 5.64
CA ASN A 600 13.09 -23.24 4.94
C ASN A 600 12.14 -22.10 5.28
N TYR A 601 12.03 -21.13 4.37
CA TYR A 601 11.14 -19.99 4.55
C TYR A 601 9.70 -20.30 4.14
N LEU A 602 9.36 -21.57 3.88
CA LEU A 602 7.99 -22.04 3.72
C LEU A 602 7.21 -21.36 2.57
N SER A 603 7.89 -21.15 1.45
CA SER A 603 7.34 -20.80 0.14
C SER A 603 8.30 -21.29 -0.94
N ASN A 604 7.77 -21.70 -2.09
CA ASN A 604 8.59 -22.11 -3.24
C ASN A 604 8.85 -20.97 -4.25
N GLU A 605 8.24 -19.79 -4.04
CA GLU A 605 8.29 -18.58 -4.88
C GLU A 605 7.99 -18.80 -6.39
N ARG A 606 7.34 -19.92 -6.73
CA ARG A 606 6.79 -20.12 -8.08
C ARG A 606 5.56 -19.21 -8.23
N ARG A 607 5.38 -18.63 -9.41
CA ARG A 607 4.17 -17.89 -9.78
C ARG A 607 3.02 -18.88 -9.94
N VAL A 608 2.10 -18.91 -8.99
CA VAL A 608 0.90 -19.78 -8.98
C VAL A 608 -0.21 -19.12 -9.79
N PRO A 609 -0.85 -19.81 -10.74
CA PRO A 609 -1.93 -19.22 -11.54
C PRO A 609 -3.21 -19.01 -10.72
N ILE A 610 -3.95 -17.94 -11.02
CA ILE A 610 -5.21 -17.61 -10.31
C ILE A 610 -6.30 -18.66 -10.44
N ASP A 611 -6.32 -19.46 -11.51
CA ASP A 611 -7.25 -20.60 -11.64
C ASP A 611 -7.05 -21.69 -10.57
N LEU A 612 -5.91 -21.66 -9.89
CA LEU A 612 -5.63 -22.52 -8.74
C LEU A 612 -5.83 -21.82 -7.40
N VAL A 613 -5.25 -20.62 -7.21
CA VAL A 613 -5.28 -19.95 -5.89
C VAL A 613 -6.63 -19.34 -5.56
N ARG A 614 -7.44 -18.96 -6.56
CA ARG A 614 -8.80 -18.40 -6.39
C ARG A 614 -8.94 -17.28 -5.36
N THR A 615 -7.82 -16.65 -5.01
CA THR A 615 -7.82 -15.35 -4.31
C THR A 615 -8.34 -14.31 -5.28
N ASN A 616 -8.89 -13.21 -4.75
CA ASN A 616 -9.47 -12.15 -5.56
C ASN A 616 -8.61 -11.82 -6.79
N ALA A 617 -9.16 -12.01 -7.98
CA ALA A 617 -8.44 -11.96 -9.25
C ALA A 617 -7.85 -10.58 -9.54
N CYS A 618 -8.43 -9.52 -8.95
CA CYS A 618 -7.92 -8.15 -9.09
C CYS A 618 -6.49 -8.01 -8.57
N SER A 619 -6.10 -8.84 -7.58
CA SER A 619 -4.71 -8.90 -7.08
C SER A 619 -3.70 -9.41 -8.11
N ALA A 620 -4.14 -10.12 -9.14
CA ALA A 620 -3.22 -10.75 -10.09
C ALA A 620 -3.20 -10.08 -11.46
N ILE A 621 -4.06 -9.10 -11.72
CA ILE A 621 -4.23 -8.48 -13.05
C ILE A 621 -3.87 -6.99 -13.10
N ALA A 622 -3.19 -6.50 -12.07
CA ALA A 622 -2.64 -5.15 -12.03
C ALA A 622 -1.78 -4.86 -13.26
N THR A 623 -1.82 -3.62 -13.77
CA THR A 623 -1.14 -3.27 -15.04
C THR A 623 0.13 -2.46 -14.85
N ASN A 624 0.41 -1.94 -13.66
CA ASN A 624 1.55 -1.03 -13.48
C ASN A 624 2.92 -1.65 -13.85
N GLY A 625 3.07 -2.97 -13.78
CA GLY A 625 4.30 -3.70 -14.15
C GLY A 625 4.36 -4.16 -15.61
N LEU A 626 3.49 -3.66 -16.49
CA LEU A 626 3.46 -4.07 -17.89
C LEU A 626 4.28 -3.14 -18.79
N ALA A 627 4.47 -3.57 -20.05
CA ALA A 627 5.14 -2.76 -21.05
C ALA A 627 4.37 -1.45 -21.30
N GLY A 628 5.08 -0.32 -21.30
CA GLY A 628 4.48 1.01 -21.45
C GLY A 628 3.84 1.58 -20.18
N ASP A 629 3.73 0.81 -19.10
CA ASP A 629 3.20 1.28 -17.82
C ASP A 629 4.31 1.76 -16.88
N ILE A 630 3.90 2.34 -15.75
CA ILE A 630 4.80 3.10 -14.86
C ILE A 630 6.03 2.31 -14.39
N TRP A 631 5.91 1.01 -14.10
CA TRP A 631 6.99 0.14 -13.62
C TRP A 631 7.60 -0.74 -14.71
N ASP A 632 7.45 -0.37 -15.99
CA ASP A 632 8.01 -1.11 -17.13
C ASP A 632 9.51 -1.39 -16.95
N ASN A 633 10.30 -0.38 -16.54
CA ASN A 633 11.74 -0.55 -16.30
C ASN A 633 12.09 -1.37 -15.05
N PHE A 634 11.12 -1.73 -14.21
CA PHE A 634 11.31 -2.49 -12.96
C PHE A 634 10.73 -3.89 -13.00
N THR A 635 10.30 -4.32 -14.18
CA THR A 635 9.80 -5.65 -14.47
C THR A 635 10.50 -6.16 -15.72
N SER A 636 10.83 -7.45 -15.77
CA SER A 636 11.57 -8.03 -16.89
C SER A 636 10.69 -8.22 -18.13
N SER A 637 11.32 -8.21 -19.29
CA SER A 637 10.68 -8.60 -20.55
C SER A 637 10.11 -10.04 -20.48
N THR A 638 10.76 -10.94 -19.74
CA THR A 638 10.26 -12.29 -19.51
C THR A 638 8.95 -12.31 -18.71
N TYR A 639 8.86 -11.56 -17.59
CA TYR A 639 7.63 -11.44 -16.80
C TYR A 639 6.45 -10.94 -17.65
N LYS A 640 6.67 -9.93 -18.50
CA LYS A 640 5.63 -9.33 -19.37
C LYS A 640 5.10 -10.28 -20.45
N THR A 641 5.70 -11.46 -20.62
CA THR A 641 5.28 -12.47 -21.60
C THR A 641 4.60 -13.69 -20.97
N LEU A 642 4.33 -13.68 -19.64
CA LEU A 642 3.65 -14.80 -19.01
C LEU A 642 2.27 -15.01 -19.67
N PRO A 643 1.94 -16.25 -20.06
CA PRO A 643 0.70 -16.54 -20.78
C PRO A 643 -0.50 -16.43 -19.86
N ALA A 644 -1.69 -16.22 -20.41
CA ALA A 644 -2.92 -16.21 -19.63
C ALA A 644 -3.16 -17.57 -18.91
N PRO A 645 -3.53 -17.57 -17.62
CA PRO A 645 -4.08 -18.73 -16.94
C PRO A 645 -5.48 -19.12 -17.48
N LYS A 646 -6.09 -20.17 -16.90
CA LYS A 646 -7.46 -20.58 -17.29
C LYS A 646 -8.49 -19.60 -16.75
N GLU A 647 -9.69 -19.65 -17.32
CA GLU A 647 -10.84 -18.87 -16.82
C GLU A 647 -11.14 -19.17 -15.35
N VAL A 648 -11.50 -18.13 -14.61
CA VAL A 648 -11.98 -18.19 -13.23
C VAL A 648 -13.45 -17.78 -13.17
N THR A 649 -14.14 -18.16 -12.11
CA THR A 649 -15.53 -17.72 -11.87
C THR A 649 -15.53 -16.48 -11.00
N VAL A 650 -16.27 -15.45 -11.43
CA VAL A 650 -16.54 -14.23 -10.66
C VAL A 650 -18.04 -14.03 -10.49
N HIS A 651 -18.43 -13.22 -9.50
CA HIS A 651 -19.84 -13.08 -9.11
C HIS A 651 -20.32 -11.65 -9.25
N HIS A 652 -21.53 -11.47 -9.79
CA HIS A 652 -22.17 -10.17 -9.87
C HIS A 652 -22.49 -9.62 -8.45
N PRO A 653 -22.20 -8.35 -8.14
CA PRO A 653 -22.23 -7.84 -6.76
C PRO A 653 -23.64 -7.57 -6.19
N VAL A 654 -24.70 -7.80 -7.00
CA VAL A 654 -26.11 -7.68 -6.59
C VAL A 654 -26.81 -9.03 -6.75
N SER A 655 -26.98 -9.52 -7.98
CA SER A 655 -27.63 -10.82 -8.19
C SER A 655 -26.86 -12.04 -7.66
N GLY A 656 -25.54 -11.95 -7.46
CA GLY A 656 -24.71 -13.11 -7.09
C GLY A 656 -24.39 -14.07 -8.24
N ALA A 657 -24.95 -13.81 -9.43
CA ALA A 657 -24.81 -14.65 -10.62
C ALA A 657 -23.34 -14.88 -10.98
N ALA A 658 -23.00 -16.15 -11.22
CA ALA A 658 -21.66 -16.60 -11.59
C ALA A 658 -21.38 -16.36 -13.09
N THR A 659 -20.22 -15.79 -13.41
CA THR A 659 -19.76 -15.55 -14.79
C THR A 659 -18.29 -15.93 -14.94
N PRO A 660 -17.86 -16.41 -16.13
CA PRO A 660 -16.45 -16.67 -16.39
C PRO A 660 -15.68 -15.36 -16.63
N MET A 661 -14.45 -15.33 -16.14
CA MET A 661 -13.49 -14.25 -16.37
C MET A 661 -12.17 -14.85 -16.87
N GLN A 662 -11.73 -14.40 -18.03
CA GLN A 662 -10.43 -14.74 -18.60
C GLN A 662 -9.41 -13.66 -18.22
N SER A 663 -8.28 -14.07 -17.62
CA SER A 663 -7.14 -13.17 -17.45
C SER A 663 -6.54 -12.82 -18.82
N PRO A 664 -6.16 -11.56 -19.09
CA PRO A 664 -5.56 -11.20 -20.37
C PRO A 664 -4.15 -11.77 -20.62
N GLY A 665 -3.46 -12.28 -19.59
CA GLY A 665 -2.05 -12.68 -19.70
C GLY A 665 -1.10 -11.49 -19.80
N ASN A 666 0.03 -11.65 -20.50
CA ASN A 666 1.12 -10.68 -20.60
C ASN A 666 1.70 -10.30 -19.23
N GLY A 667 1.94 -11.27 -18.36
CA GLY A 667 2.36 -11.02 -16.96
C GLY A 667 1.22 -11.14 -15.94
N ARG A 668 -0.02 -10.87 -16.37
CA ARG A 668 -1.21 -10.95 -15.50
C ARG A 668 -1.69 -12.38 -15.27
N GLY A 669 -2.27 -12.61 -14.11
CA GLY A 669 -2.96 -13.84 -13.72
C GLY A 669 -2.16 -14.76 -12.79
N TYR A 670 -1.07 -14.27 -12.18
CA TYR A 670 -0.25 -15.07 -11.28
C TYR A 670 0.02 -14.37 -9.96
N LEU A 671 0.13 -15.17 -8.91
CA LEU A 671 0.51 -14.76 -7.56
C LEU A 671 1.56 -15.72 -7.03
N ARG A 672 2.54 -15.23 -6.29
CA ARG A 672 3.46 -16.10 -5.56
C ARG A 672 2.85 -16.54 -4.22
N PRO A 673 3.21 -17.73 -3.69
CA PRO A 673 2.75 -18.14 -2.39
C PRO A 673 3.38 -17.25 -1.30
N PRO A 674 2.60 -16.77 -0.32
CA PRO A 674 3.17 -16.15 0.86
C PRO A 674 4.02 -17.17 1.62
N SER A 675 5.11 -16.69 2.21
CA SER A 675 5.88 -17.45 3.18
C SER A 675 5.02 -17.74 4.42
N LEU A 676 5.06 -18.97 4.93
CA LEU A 676 4.39 -19.35 6.18
C LEU A 676 5.33 -19.33 7.39
N ILE A 677 6.56 -18.82 7.26
CA ILE A 677 7.45 -18.66 8.41
C ILE A 677 6.89 -17.55 9.31
N SER A 678 6.93 -17.76 10.62
CA SER A 678 6.39 -16.81 11.60
C SER A 678 4.89 -16.52 11.43
N LEU A 679 4.13 -17.47 10.86
CA LEU A 679 2.71 -17.28 10.52
C LEU A 679 1.84 -16.83 11.71
N TRP A 680 2.20 -17.27 12.92
CA TRP A 680 1.58 -16.86 14.18
C TRP A 680 1.59 -15.35 14.41
N SER A 681 2.57 -14.64 13.86
CA SER A 681 2.76 -13.20 14.00
C SER A 681 2.11 -12.39 12.89
N THR A 682 1.71 -13.00 11.76
CA THR A 682 1.27 -12.28 10.56
C THR A 682 -0.21 -12.40 10.23
N ALA A 683 -0.99 -13.02 11.11
CA ALA A 683 -2.45 -13.00 11.00
C ALA A 683 -3.00 -11.57 11.13
N PRO A 684 -4.13 -11.22 10.47
CA PRO A 684 -5.02 -12.08 9.66
C PRO A 684 -4.45 -12.53 8.30
N TYR A 685 -5.19 -13.37 7.56
CA TYR A 685 -4.68 -14.01 6.32
C TYR A 685 -5.39 -13.54 5.04
N LEU A 686 -4.91 -14.12 3.93
CA LEU A 686 -5.06 -13.68 2.54
C LEU A 686 -4.28 -12.39 2.25
N LEU A 687 -4.26 -12.01 0.97
CA LEU A 687 -3.46 -10.89 0.49
C LEU A 687 -3.88 -9.55 1.10
N ASN A 688 -5.06 -9.45 1.71
CA ASN A 688 -5.72 -8.24 2.17
C ASN A 688 -6.24 -8.34 3.62
N ASN A 689 -5.75 -9.29 4.43
CA ASN A 689 -6.21 -9.51 5.81
C ASN A 689 -7.72 -9.81 5.95
N SER A 690 -8.37 -10.31 4.91
CA SER A 690 -9.84 -10.50 4.90
C SER A 690 -10.32 -11.80 5.58
N VAL A 691 -9.43 -12.72 5.96
CA VAL A 691 -9.75 -13.95 6.70
C VAL A 691 -9.15 -13.88 8.10
N GLY A 692 -9.99 -14.05 9.11
CA GLY A 692 -9.69 -13.79 10.53
C GLY A 692 -10.04 -12.39 11.00
N HIS A 693 -10.52 -11.55 10.09
CA HIS A 693 -10.95 -10.19 10.37
C HIS A 693 -12.48 -10.10 10.32
N GLU A 694 -13.09 -10.03 11.50
CA GLU A 694 -14.55 -10.17 11.67
C GLU A 694 -15.22 -8.90 12.24
N ILE A 695 -14.65 -7.70 12.07
CA ILE A 695 -15.27 -6.53 12.71
C ILE A 695 -16.68 -6.29 12.13
N PRO A 696 -17.70 -6.12 13.00
CA PRO A 696 -18.89 -5.38 12.63
C PRO A 696 -18.54 -3.92 12.29
N TYR A 697 -19.31 -3.27 11.41
CA TYR A 697 -19.09 -1.89 10.96
C TYR A 697 -18.99 -0.84 12.08
N SER A 698 -19.36 -1.16 13.32
CA SER A 698 -19.14 -0.28 14.48
C SER A 698 -17.70 -0.43 14.97
N TYR A 699 -16.87 0.56 14.64
CA TYR A 699 -15.55 0.71 15.21
C TYR A 699 -15.56 0.59 16.74
N PRO A 700 -14.59 -0.11 17.36
CA PRO A 700 -14.35 0.09 18.78
C PRO A 700 -13.95 1.57 18.98
N ARG A 701 -14.63 2.23 19.92
CA ARG A 701 -14.49 3.67 20.18
C ARG A 701 -13.18 3.92 20.92
N TYR A 702 -12.09 4.13 20.19
CA TYR A 702 -10.80 4.54 20.74
C TYR A 702 -10.70 6.07 20.67
N GLY A 703 -11.14 6.76 21.71
CA GLY A 703 -11.09 8.24 21.80
C GLY A 703 -9.94 8.76 22.66
N LYS A 704 -9.69 10.07 22.59
CA LYS A 704 -8.89 10.83 23.56
C LYS A 704 -9.81 11.34 24.68
N ASP A 705 -9.61 10.92 25.93
CA ASP A 705 -9.57 11.80 27.14
C ASP A 705 -10.06 11.22 28.50
N THR A 706 -9.12 11.33 29.46
CA THR A 706 -9.19 11.67 30.90
C THR A 706 -9.79 10.71 31.96
N GLU A 707 -8.99 10.57 33.02
CA GLU A 707 -9.10 9.85 34.30
C GLU A 707 -9.26 8.32 34.29
N SER A 708 -8.25 7.68 34.89
CA SER A 708 -8.16 6.27 35.23
C SER A 708 -9.28 5.83 36.17
N GLY A 709 -10.33 5.23 35.62
CA GLY A 709 -11.28 4.40 36.35
C GLY A 709 -11.06 2.91 36.03
N PRO A 710 -11.21 1.98 36.99
CA PRO A 710 -11.06 0.55 36.73
C PRO A 710 -12.17 0.06 35.78
N VAL A 711 -11.80 -0.57 34.68
CA VAL A 711 -12.76 -1.15 33.72
C VAL A 711 -13.30 -2.44 34.31
N GLY A 712 -14.59 -2.45 34.62
CA GLY A 712 -15.32 -3.63 35.07
C GLY A 712 -15.49 -4.65 33.94
N THR A 713 -15.21 -5.91 34.26
CA THR A 713 -15.42 -7.08 33.40
C THR A 713 -16.91 -7.45 33.36
N SER A 714 -17.65 -7.06 32.32
CA SER A 714 -18.83 -7.79 31.80
C SER A 714 -19.58 -6.97 30.76
N GLY A 715 -20.13 -7.65 29.76
CA GLY A 715 -20.91 -7.04 28.69
C GLY A 715 -22.24 -6.38 29.11
N THR A 716 -22.87 -5.84 28.08
CA THR A 716 -24.23 -5.26 27.99
C THR A 716 -24.50 -3.88 28.62
N GLN A 717 -24.74 -2.94 27.70
CA GLN A 717 -25.68 -1.80 27.73
C GLN A 717 -25.38 -0.49 28.51
N ALA A 718 -25.85 0.57 27.83
CA ALA A 718 -26.41 1.83 28.32
C ALA A 718 -25.48 3.06 28.43
N ASN A 719 -25.48 3.81 27.32
CA ASN A 719 -25.97 5.20 27.27
C ASN A 719 -25.77 6.05 28.53
N THR A 720 -24.69 6.85 28.53
CA THR A 720 -24.71 8.19 29.14
C THR A 720 -24.09 9.16 28.15
N GLY A 721 -24.90 10.14 27.70
CA GLY A 721 -24.48 11.21 26.81
C GLY A 721 -23.56 12.19 27.52
N ASN A 722 -22.27 11.91 27.47
CA ASN A 722 -21.16 12.87 27.51
C ASN A 722 -19.94 12.17 26.92
N GLY A 723 -19.32 12.77 25.91
CA GLY A 723 -18.25 12.19 25.10
C GLY A 723 -16.89 12.02 25.80
N ASN A 724 -16.87 11.56 27.05
CA ASN A 724 -15.65 11.21 27.77
C ASN A 724 -15.45 9.69 27.70
N TYR A 725 -14.53 9.24 26.85
CA TYR A 725 -14.17 7.83 26.70
C TYR A 725 -12.87 7.54 27.45
N PRO A 726 -12.81 6.50 28.31
CA PRO A 726 -11.59 6.18 29.04
C PRO A 726 -10.46 5.81 28.09
N ARG A 727 -9.22 6.13 28.49
CA ARG A 727 -7.99 5.77 27.77
C ARG A 727 -8.00 4.28 27.40
N SER A 728 -7.84 3.97 26.12
CA SER A 728 -7.78 2.57 25.67
C SER A 728 -6.61 1.86 26.36
N PRO A 729 -6.79 0.63 26.89
CA PRO A 729 -5.67 -0.14 27.42
C PRO A 729 -4.62 -0.32 26.32
N SER A 730 -3.42 0.22 26.53
CA SER A 730 -2.29 0.14 25.60
C SER A 730 -1.24 -0.88 26.07
N ALA A 731 -1.48 -1.53 27.21
CA ALA A 731 -0.49 -2.40 27.85
C ALA A 731 -0.52 -3.84 27.33
N CYS A 732 0.66 -4.47 27.25
CA CYS A 732 0.79 -5.91 27.11
C CYS A 732 1.16 -6.56 28.46
N PRO A 733 0.53 -7.68 28.85
CA PRO A 733 -0.57 -8.38 28.18
C PRO A 733 -1.86 -7.55 28.07
N ALA A 734 -2.61 -7.72 26.99
CA ALA A 734 -3.84 -6.97 26.75
C ALA A 734 -4.95 -7.38 27.73
N ALA A 735 -5.88 -6.45 28.01
CA ALA A 735 -7.04 -6.74 28.85
C ALA A 735 -8.00 -7.75 28.21
N ASP A 736 -8.12 -7.73 26.88
CA ASP A 736 -8.84 -8.73 26.10
C ASP A 736 -7.85 -9.47 25.18
N PRO A 737 -7.62 -10.78 25.39
CA PRO A 737 -6.73 -11.58 24.54
C PRO A 737 -7.28 -11.80 23.12
N LYS A 738 -8.53 -11.40 22.86
CA LYS A 738 -9.16 -11.46 21.53
C LYS A 738 -9.17 -10.12 20.80
N ASP A 739 -8.68 -9.04 21.39
CA ASP A 739 -8.54 -7.75 20.69
C ASP A 739 -7.55 -7.91 19.53
N PRO A 740 -7.99 -7.85 18.26
CA PRO A 740 -7.12 -8.09 17.11
C PRO A 740 -6.19 -6.91 16.81
N TYR A 741 -6.32 -5.79 17.54
CA TYR A 741 -5.52 -4.57 17.36
C TYR A 741 -4.46 -4.39 18.45
N MET A 742 -4.30 -5.38 19.32
CA MET A 742 -3.18 -5.43 20.25
C MET A 742 -2.08 -6.35 19.70
N PRO A 743 -0.80 -5.94 19.78
CA PRO A 743 0.33 -6.71 19.27
C PRO A 743 0.89 -7.72 20.26
N CYS A 744 0.20 -7.99 21.37
CA CYS A 744 0.66 -8.92 22.40
C CYS A 744 0.61 -10.37 21.89
N ILE A 745 1.40 -11.25 22.51
CA ILE A 745 1.56 -12.65 22.11
C ILE A 745 0.20 -13.38 22.08
N GLU A 746 -0.61 -13.23 23.13
CA GLU A 746 -1.93 -13.88 23.22
C GLU A 746 -2.89 -13.41 22.11
N ASN A 747 -2.91 -12.10 21.83
CA ASN A 747 -3.71 -11.51 20.76
C ASN A 747 -3.31 -12.02 19.38
N ARG A 748 -2.01 -12.09 19.10
CA ARG A 748 -1.48 -12.67 17.86
C ARG A 748 -1.87 -14.15 17.71
N LEU A 749 -1.76 -14.92 18.79
CA LEU A 749 -2.17 -16.34 18.79
C LEU A 749 -3.69 -16.53 18.60
N SER A 750 -4.50 -15.64 19.18
CA SER A 750 -5.97 -15.64 18.97
C SER A 750 -6.32 -15.30 17.51
N ALA A 751 -5.66 -14.30 16.93
CA ALA A 751 -5.82 -13.95 15.53
C ALA A 751 -5.35 -15.09 14.61
N PHE A 752 -4.20 -15.70 14.90
CA PHE A 752 -3.69 -16.87 14.20
C PHE A 752 -4.70 -18.02 14.20
N ASP A 753 -5.21 -18.41 15.38
CA ASP A 753 -6.12 -19.56 15.53
C ASP A 753 -7.43 -19.32 14.78
N THR A 754 -8.00 -18.12 14.89
CA THR A 754 -9.22 -17.73 14.17
C THR A 754 -8.99 -17.76 12.66
N SER A 755 -7.93 -17.10 12.19
CA SER A 755 -7.62 -16.98 10.76
C SER A 755 -7.31 -18.33 10.13
N ILE A 756 -6.55 -19.21 10.80
CA ILE A 756 -6.15 -20.49 10.22
C ILE A 756 -7.32 -21.47 10.17
N ARG A 757 -8.19 -21.45 11.19
CA ARG A 757 -9.42 -22.27 11.18
C ARG A 757 -10.34 -21.84 10.05
N GLN A 758 -10.53 -20.54 9.86
CA GLN A 758 -11.31 -20.04 8.72
C GLN A 758 -10.66 -20.34 7.36
N MET A 759 -9.33 -20.32 7.26
CA MET A 759 -8.63 -20.77 6.05
C MET A 759 -8.94 -22.23 5.73
N LEU A 760 -8.90 -23.11 6.73
CA LEU A 760 -9.17 -24.55 6.60
C LEU A 760 -10.66 -24.92 6.62
N SER A 761 -11.55 -23.99 6.97
CA SER A 761 -13.01 -24.16 6.97
C SER A 761 -13.67 -22.94 6.32
N PRO A 762 -13.62 -22.81 4.99
CA PRO A 762 -14.14 -21.64 4.27
C PRO A 762 -15.60 -21.33 4.58
N GLU A 763 -16.40 -22.33 4.93
CA GLU A 763 -17.80 -22.21 5.35
C GLU A 763 -18.02 -21.36 6.62
N THR A 764 -16.95 -21.12 7.39
CA THR A 764 -16.98 -20.31 8.62
C THR A 764 -16.53 -18.87 8.41
N ARG A 765 -16.12 -18.50 7.19
CA ARG A 765 -15.67 -17.14 6.85
C ARG A 765 -16.85 -16.19 6.79
N ARG A 766 -16.55 -14.89 6.92
CA ARG A 766 -17.49 -13.81 6.60
C ARG A 766 -18.06 -13.96 5.18
N MET A 767 -19.40 -13.89 5.08
CA MET A 767 -20.18 -13.99 3.84
C MET A 767 -20.96 -12.70 3.57
N ASP A 768 -21.14 -12.35 2.30
CA ASP A 768 -22.05 -11.30 1.87
C ASP A 768 -23.50 -11.70 2.16
N LYS A 769 -24.32 -10.73 2.60
CA LYS A 769 -25.74 -10.94 2.88
C LYS A 769 -26.65 -10.10 1.98
N ALA A 770 -26.08 -9.31 1.09
CA ALA A 770 -26.81 -8.36 0.26
C ALA A 770 -26.96 -8.83 -1.19
N THR A 771 -26.40 -9.99 -1.55
CA THR A 771 -26.62 -10.60 -2.87
C THR A 771 -27.90 -11.44 -2.92
N GLU A 772 -28.55 -11.52 -4.08
CA GLU A 772 -29.75 -12.36 -4.29
C GLU A 772 -29.40 -13.86 -4.21
N GLU A 773 -28.35 -14.28 -4.92
CA GLU A 773 -27.73 -15.60 -4.78
C GLU A 773 -26.50 -15.52 -3.86
N ALA A 774 -26.25 -16.58 -3.09
CA ALA A 774 -25.09 -16.62 -2.21
C ALA A 774 -23.77 -16.67 -3.00
N VAL A 775 -22.82 -15.82 -2.61
CA VAL A 775 -21.45 -15.77 -3.17
C VAL A 775 -20.45 -16.36 -2.19
N PRO A 776 -19.29 -16.90 -2.63
CA PRO A 776 -18.34 -17.63 -1.76
C PRO A 776 -17.42 -16.70 -0.95
N GLY A 777 -17.99 -15.69 -0.29
CA GLY A 777 -17.27 -14.70 0.50
C GLY A 777 -18.05 -13.41 0.68
N TYR A 778 -17.38 -12.29 0.98
CA TYR A 778 -18.00 -10.97 1.09
C TYR A 778 -17.48 -9.96 0.07
N ILE A 779 -18.26 -8.89 -0.12
CA ILE A 779 -17.95 -7.78 -1.02
C ILE A 779 -17.71 -6.50 -0.20
N TYR A 780 -16.76 -5.66 -0.61
CA TYR A 780 -16.57 -4.34 -0.03
C TYR A 780 -17.77 -3.43 -0.35
N ARG A 781 -18.45 -2.97 0.70
CA ARG A 781 -19.68 -2.18 0.61
C ARG A 781 -19.60 -0.94 1.50
N THR A 782 -20.25 0.14 1.07
CA THR A 782 -20.36 1.36 1.87
C THR A 782 -21.08 1.09 3.19
N SER A 783 -20.56 1.64 4.29
CA SER A 783 -21.13 1.50 5.64
C SER A 783 -22.25 2.51 5.92
N ALA A 784 -22.35 3.56 5.10
CA ALA A 784 -23.31 4.65 5.21
C ALA A 784 -23.62 5.24 3.82
N PRO A 785 -24.74 5.98 3.67
CA PRO A 785 -24.95 6.81 2.49
C PRO A 785 -23.79 7.79 2.30
N SER A 786 -23.28 7.92 1.08
CA SER A 786 -22.06 8.69 0.82
C SER A 786 -22.06 9.34 -0.56
N CYS A 787 -21.22 10.36 -0.74
CA CYS A 787 -21.01 11.04 -2.01
C CYS A 787 -19.53 11.14 -2.36
N LEU A 788 -19.23 11.13 -3.65
CA LEU A 788 -17.92 11.58 -4.14
C LEU A 788 -17.92 13.11 -4.13
N ILE A 789 -17.15 13.73 -3.23
CA ILE A 789 -17.15 15.18 -2.99
C ILE A 789 -15.80 15.77 -3.42
N ILE A 790 -15.84 16.85 -4.18
CA ILE A 790 -14.69 17.68 -4.57
C ILE A 790 -14.91 19.12 -4.09
N PRO A 791 -14.26 19.59 -3.01
CA PRO A 791 -14.40 20.96 -2.54
C PRO A 791 -13.94 21.96 -3.61
N LYS A 792 -14.51 23.18 -3.56
CA LYS A 792 -14.22 24.28 -4.49
C LYS A 792 -12.72 24.56 -4.67
N GLY A 793 -11.92 24.38 -3.63
CA GLY A 793 -10.46 24.56 -3.67
C GLY A 793 -9.76 23.61 -4.63
N PHE A 794 -10.31 22.43 -4.86
CA PHE A 794 -9.71 21.33 -5.64
C PHE A 794 -10.40 21.08 -6.99
N VAL A 795 -11.44 21.83 -7.33
CA VAL A 795 -12.04 21.76 -8.67
C VAL A 795 -11.01 22.21 -9.70
N PRO A 796 -10.78 21.44 -10.79
CA PRO A 796 -9.74 21.76 -11.79
C PRO A 796 -9.83 23.22 -12.27
N ASP A 797 -8.67 23.88 -12.38
CA ASP A 797 -8.58 25.30 -12.73
C ASP A 797 -9.22 25.63 -14.09
N GLN A 798 -9.29 24.66 -15.01
CA GLN A 798 -9.96 24.78 -16.30
C GLN A 798 -11.50 24.78 -16.19
N ILE A 799 -12.06 24.17 -15.13
CA ILE A 799 -13.50 24.03 -14.88
C ILE A 799 -14.01 25.14 -13.95
N ARG A 800 -13.18 25.56 -12.99
CA ARG A 800 -13.53 26.52 -11.93
C ARG A 800 -14.17 27.83 -12.43
N PRO A 801 -13.74 28.48 -13.53
CA PRO A 801 -14.38 29.70 -14.05
C PRO A 801 -15.82 29.50 -14.52
N PHE A 802 -16.18 28.26 -14.86
CA PHE A 802 -17.50 27.89 -15.37
C PHE A 802 -18.40 27.29 -14.30
N SER A 803 -17.94 27.13 -13.05
CA SER A 803 -18.69 26.44 -12.00
C SER A 803 -20.08 27.02 -11.76
N GLY A 804 -20.24 28.35 -11.79
CA GLY A 804 -21.55 29.00 -11.64
C GLY A 804 -22.51 28.84 -12.83
N LEU A 805 -21.99 28.56 -14.05
CA LEU A 805 -22.81 28.13 -15.18
C LEU A 805 -23.15 26.65 -15.04
N LEU A 806 -22.16 25.83 -14.65
CA LEU A 806 -22.29 24.39 -14.47
C LEU A 806 -23.28 24.04 -13.36
N SER A 807 -23.34 24.80 -12.26
CA SER A 807 -24.33 24.61 -11.20
C SER A 807 -25.76 24.84 -11.66
N ARG A 808 -25.97 25.70 -12.67
CA ARG A 808 -27.31 25.95 -13.25
C ARG A 808 -27.75 24.85 -14.22
N ILE A 809 -26.82 24.26 -14.96
CA ILE A 809 -27.14 23.24 -15.98
C ILE A 809 -27.06 21.81 -15.45
N ALA A 810 -26.28 21.58 -14.39
CA ALA A 810 -26.09 20.29 -13.74
C ALA A 810 -26.00 20.47 -12.21
N PRO A 811 -27.07 20.98 -11.54
CA PRO A 811 -27.11 21.17 -10.07
C PRO A 811 -26.95 19.87 -9.29
N TRP A 812 -27.23 18.74 -9.95
CA TRP A 812 -27.01 17.38 -9.42
C TRP A 812 -25.52 17.04 -9.26
N ALA A 813 -24.60 17.75 -9.94
CA ALA A 813 -23.15 17.55 -9.83
C ALA A 813 -22.42 18.78 -9.28
N PHE A 814 -22.74 19.97 -9.78
CA PHE A 814 -22.04 21.23 -9.44
C PHE A 814 -22.87 22.06 -8.47
N LYS A 815 -22.26 22.46 -7.35
CA LYS A 815 -22.91 23.25 -6.30
C LYS A 815 -22.63 24.74 -6.45
N ASP A 816 -23.49 25.57 -5.85
CA ASP A 816 -23.40 27.04 -5.97
C ASP A 816 -22.14 27.62 -5.31
N ASP A 817 -21.58 26.92 -4.32
CA ASP A 817 -20.29 27.26 -3.72
C ASP A 817 -19.10 26.94 -4.66
N GLY A 818 -19.35 26.23 -5.76
CA GLY A 818 -18.39 25.80 -6.77
C GLY A 818 -17.75 24.45 -6.49
N SER A 819 -18.24 23.67 -5.53
CA SER A 819 -17.85 22.27 -5.30
C SER A 819 -18.54 21.31 -6.29
N ILE A 820 -18.02 20.09 -6.40
CA ILE A 820 -18.64 18.98 -7.14
C ILE A 820 -19.06 17.91 -6.14
N ALA A 821 -20.26 17.36 -6.26
CA ALA A 821 -20.71 16.23 -5.47
C ALA A 821 -21.52 15.26 -6.33
N LEU A 822 -21.10 13.99 -6.38
CA LEU A 822 -21.80 12.92 -7.10
C LEU A 822 -22.34 11.90 -6.10
N GLY A 823 -23.64 11.61 -6.18
CA GLY A 823 -24.35 10.76 -5.24
C GLY A 823 -25.74 11.31 -4.92
N PRO A 824 -26.36 10.91 -3.81
CA PRO A 824 -25.82 10.01 -2.80
C PRO A 824 -25.86 8.54 -3.24
N PHE A 825 -24.77 7.82 -3.01
CA PHE A 825 -24.75 6.36 -3.07
C PHE A 825 -25.38 5.81 -1.78
N PRO A 826 -26.28 4.81 -1.86
CA PRO A 826 -26.89 4.24 -0.67
C PRO A 826 -25.87 3.48 0.19
N SER A 827 -26.23 3.22 1.45
CA SER A 827 -25.51 2.25 2.28
C SER A 827 -25.56 0.87 1.62
N GLY A 828 -24.49 0.08 1.71
CA GLY A 828 -24.40 -1.24 1.07
C GLY A 828 -23.99 -1.21 -0.41
N PHE A 829 -23.75 -0.03 -0.99
CA PHE A 829 -23.28 0.11 -2.37
C PHE A 829 -21.91 -0.56 -2.55
N PRO A 830 -21.72 -1.42 -3.57
CA PRO A 830 -20.46 -2.13 -3.79
C PRO A 830 -19.37 -1.15 -4.24
N VAL A 831 -18.39 -0.88 -3.36
CA VAL A 831 -17.35 0.14 -3.57
C VAL A 831 -16.59 -0.11 -4.88
N ASN A 832 -16.17 -1.36 -5.09
CA ASN A 832 -15.39 -1.78 -6.25
C ASN A 832 -16.16 -1.67 -7.58
N ALA A 833 -17.50 -1.61 -7.58
CA ALA A 833 -18.23 -1.37 -8.82
C ALA A 833 -17.89 0.01 -9.39
N LEU A 834 -17.75 1.04 -8.53
CA LEU A 834 -17.38 2.38 -8.97
C LEU A 834 -15.88 2.50 -9.26
N VAL A 835 -15.03 2.10 -8.32
CA VAL A 835 -13.58 2.39 -8.41
C VAL A 835 -12.82 1.50 -9.39
N ASN A 836 -13.39 0.35 -9.79
CA ASN A 836 -12.80 -0.49 -10.84
C ASN A 836 -13.23 -0.06 -12.26
N THR A 837 -13.92 1.08 -12.42
CA THR A 837 -14.40 1.53 -13.74
C THR A 837 -13.23 1.85 -14.67
N LYS A 838 -13.14 1.14 -15.80
CA LYS A 838 -12.09 1.33 -16.80
C LYS A 838 -12.39 2.55 -17.67
N LEU A 839 -11.71 3.66 -17.37
CA LEU A 839 -11.87 4.93 -18.10
C LEU A 839 -10.99 5.03 -19.35
N LEU A 840 -9.84 4.37 -19.34
CA LEU A 840 -8.86 4.39 -20.43
C LEU A 840 -8.45 2.97 -20.81
N PRO A 841 -8.10 2.75 -22.09
CA PRO A 841 -7.55 1.47 -22.49
C PRO A 841 -6.14 1.27 -21.93
N ASP A 842 -5.81 0.01 -21.61
CA ASP A 842 -4.45 -0.43 -21.30
C ASP A 842 -3.57 -0.38 -22.57
N HIS A 843 -2.24 -0.37 -22.41
CA HIS A 843 -1.34 -0.28 -23.57
C HIS A 843 -1.37 -1.49 -24.49
N ASP A 844 -1.72 -2.64 -23.95
CA ASP A 844 -1.67 -3.92 -24.64
C ASP A 844 -3.04 -4.44 -25.11
N GLU A 845 -4.03 -3.57 -25.16
CA GLU A 845 -5.37 -3.88 -25.67
C GLU A 845 -5.83 -2.92 -26.77
N ASP A 846 -6.80 -3.36 -27.56
CA ASP A 846 -7.47 -2.51 -28.54
C ASP A 846 -8.33 -1.44 -27.84
N ALA A 847 -8.10 -0.18 -28.18
CA ALA A 847 -8.78 0.95 -27.56
C ALA A 847 -10.27 1.05 -27.92
N TRP A 848 -10.66 0.65 -29.14
CA TRP A 848 -12.02 0.86 -29.65
C TRP A 848 -13.10 0.11 -28.85
N PRO A 849 -12.94 -1.18 -28.48
CA PRO A 849 -13.87 -1.86 -27.58
C PRO A 849 -14.12 -1.11 -26.26
N VAL A 850 -13.08 -0.56 -25.64
CA VAL A 850 -13.20 0.21 -24.38
C VAL A 850 -14.03 1.48 -24.62
N TYR A 851 -13.68 2.27 -25.62
CA TYR A 851 -14.43 3.49 -25.96
C TYR A 851 -15.88 3.17 -26.36
N LYS A 852 -16.13 2.09 -27.10
CA LYS A 852 -17.48 1.66 -27.47
C LYS A 852 -18.33 1.32 -26.24
N ARG A 853 -17.76 0.66 -25.22
CA ARG A 853 -18.47 0.39 -23.95
C ARG A 853 -18.78 1.69 -23.20
N LEU A 854 -17.83 2.62 -23.14
CA LEU A 854 -18.02 3.94 -22.52
C LEU A 854 -19.10 4.75 -23.24
N ILE A 855 -19.09 4.79 -24.57
CA ILE A 855 -20.10 5.50 -25.38
C ILE A 855 -21.49 4.89 -25.17
N THR A 856 -21.59 3.55 -25.16
CA THR A 856 -22.87 2.85 -24.99
C THR A 856 -23.45 3.01 -23.58
N ASN A 857 -22.62 2.99 -22.53
CA ASN A 857 -23.09 3.05 -21.14
C ASN A 857 -23.12 4.47 -20.56
N GLY A 858 -22.32 5.38 -21.10
CA GLY A 858 -22.14 6.75 -20.60
C GLY A 858 -23.43 7.54 -20.41
N PRO A 859 -24.33 7.62 -21.40
CA PRO A 859 -25.60 8.34 -21.24
C PRO A 859 -26.45 7.79 -20.08
N GLY A 860 -26.48 6.46 -19.92
CA GLY A 860 -27.20 5.81 -18.81
C GLY A 860 -26.57 6.08 -17.45
N LEU A 861 -25.23 6.11 -17.37
CA LEU A 861 -24.53 6.52 -16.14
C LEU A 861 -24.82 7.97 -15.78
N VAL A 862 -24.73 8.89 -16.75
CA VAL A 862 -25.03 10.31 -16.53
C VAL A 862 -26.48 10.51 -16.09
N SER A 863 -27.44 9.80 -16.71
CA SER A 863 -28.84 9.81 -16.28
C SER A 863 -28.99 9.34 -14.84
N ALA A 864 -28.38 8.19 -14.49
CA ALA A 864 -28.44 7.66 -13.14
C ALA A 864 -27.85 8.63 -12.09
N PHE A 865 -26.68 9.22 -12.37
CA PHE A 865 -26.10 10.23 -11.47
C PHE A 865 -26.94 11.50 -11.37
N ALA A 866 -27.57 11.93 -12.46
CA ALA A 866 -28.48 13.07 -12.45
C ALA A 866 -29.74 12.78 -11.62
N GLU A 867 -30.29 11.56 -11.72
CA GLU A 867 -31.44 11.11 -10.94
C GLU A 867 -31.14 10.95 -9.46
N LEU A 868 -29.90 10.63 -9.08
CA LEU A 868 -29.46 10.65 -7.68
C LEU A 868 -29.50 12.07 -7.07
N GLY A 869 -29.39 13.12 -7.90
CA GLY A 869 -29.71 14.50 -7.51
C GLY A 869 -28.63 15.25 -6.72
N GLY A 870 -27.56 14.60 -6.27
CA GLY A 870 -26.40 15.25 -5.64
C GLY A 870 -26.66 15.79 -4.24
N GLN A 871 -27.63 15.27 -3.51
CA GLN A 871 -27.94 15.67 -2.13
C GLN A 871 -26.92 15.04 -1.18
N CYS A 872 -25.93 15.83 -0.74
CA CYS A 872 -24.67 15.33 -0.17
C CYS A 872 -24.23 16.04 1.12
N SER A 873 -25.01 17.00 1.63
CA SER A 873 -24.76 17.54 2.97
C SER A 873 -25.06 16.49 4.04
N ALA A 874 -24.47 16.64 5.23
CA ALA A 874 -24.69 15.70 6.34
C ALA A 874 -26.18 15.56 6.70
N GLN A 875 -26.95 16.66 6.63
CA GLN A 875 -28.39 16.66 6.88
C GLN A 875 -29.15 15.92 5.78
N GLU A 876 -28.80 16.13 4.51
CA GLU A 876 -29.43 15.43 3.38
C GLU A 876 -29.13 13.93 3.40
N LEU A 877 -27.88 13.51 3.68
CA LEU A 877 -27.51 12.10 3.76
C LEU A 877 -28.21 11.37 4.92
N ALA A 878 -28.58 12.11 5.97
CA ALA A 878 -29.35 11.59 7.09
C ALA A 878 -30.86 11.49 6.81
N ASP A 879 -31.38 12.18 5.79
CA ASP A 879 -32.81 12.19 5.45
C ASP A 879 -33.28 10.82 4.91
N PRO A 880 -34.25 10.16 5.57
CA PRO A 880 -34.79 8.88 5.10
C PRO A 880 -35.36 8.92 3.68
N ALA A 881 -35.91 10.05 3.23
CA ALA A 881 -36.45 10.20 1.89
C ALA A 881 -35.34 10.19 0.83
N VAL A 882 -34.24 10.91 1.09
CA VAL A 882 -33.06 10.93 0.21
C VAL A 882 -32.43 9.53 0.11
N ARG A 883 -32.33 8.83 1.23
CA ARG A 883 -31.82 7.45 1.29
C ARG A 883 -32.68 6.50 0.46
N SER A 884 -33.99 6.47 0.69
CA SER A 884 -34.94 5.64 -0.05
C SER A 884 -34.95 5.95 -1.56
N HIS A 885 -34.85 7.24 -1.91
CA HIS A 885 -34.72 7.67 -3.29
C HIS A 885 -33.44 7.13 -3.94
N SER A 886 -32.29 7.25 -3.27
CA SER A 886 -31.02 6.75 -3.79
C SER A 886 -31.02 5.24 -4.02
N GLU A 887 -31.60 4.45 -3.12
CA GLU A 887 -31.77 3.00 -3.27
C GLU A 887 -32.65 2.66 -4.48
N THR A 888 -33.73 3.42 -4.67
CA THR A 888 -34.66 3.26 -5.80
C THR A 888 -33.98 3.60 -7.12
N VAL A 889 -33.29 4.72 -7.20
CA VAL A 889 -32.56 5.13 -8.42
C VAL A 889 -31.48 4.12 -8.78
N VAL A 890 -30.65 3.68 -7.83
CA VAL A 890 -29.60 2.68 -8.09
C VAL A 890 -30.20 1.39 -8.68
N ARG A 891 -31.32 0.94 -8.12
CA ARG A 891 -32.04 -0.26 -8.56
C ARG A 891 -32.69 -0.09 -9.94
N GLU A 892 -33.45 0.98 -10.15
CA GLU A 892 -34.27 1.17 -11.35
C GLU A 892 -33.47 1.61 -12.58
N THR A 893 -32.36 2.31 -12.39
CA THR A 893 -31.48 2.75 -13.50
C THR A 893 -30.49 1.68 -13.94
N GLY A 894 -30.34 0.60 -13.15
CA GLY A 894 -29.32 -0.43 -13.34
C GLY A 894 -27.89 0.13 -13.22
N LEU A 895 -27.67 1.10 -12.32
CA LEU A 895 -26.37 1.78 -12.19
C LEU A 895 -25.23 0.78 -11.97
N ILE A 896 -25.43 -0.20 -11.07
CA ILE A 896 -24.39 -1.20 -10.76
C ILE A 896 -24.08 -2.06 -11.98
N ASP A 897 -25.07 -2.52 -12.74
CA ASP A 897 -24.86 -3.35 -13.94
C ASP A 897 -24.05 -2.63 -15.02
N ARG A 898 -24.30 -1.32 -15.18
CA ARG A 898 -23.53 -0.46 -16.10
C ARG A 898 -22.08 -0.33 -15.65
N LEU A 899 -21.87 -0.13 -14.35
CA LEU A 899 -20.53 -0.05 -13.77
C LEU A 899 -19.78 -1.40 -13.91
N VAL A 900 -20.44 -2.52 -13.65
CA VAL A 900 -19.88 -3.87 -13.85
C VAL A 900 -19.47 -4.08 -15.31
N THR A 901 -20.27 -3.62 -16.27
CA THR A 901 -19.95 -3.69 -17.71
C THR A 901 -18.68 -2.91 -18.08
N LEU A 902 -18.38 -1.85 -17.33
CA LEU A 902 -17.18 -1.02 -17.50
C LEU A 902 -16.02 -1.43 -16.59
N SER A 903 -16.20 -2.44 -15.75
CA SER A 903 -15.19 -2.82 -14.76
C SER A 903 -13.94 -3.38 -15.43
N LYS A 904 -12.77 -2.91 -14.99
CA LYS A 904 -11.46 -3.48 -15.35
C LYS A 904 -11.25 -4.83 -14.65
N CYS A 905 -11.77 -4.98 -13.44
CA CYS A 905 -11.74 -6.23 -12.69
C CYS A 905 -13.11 -6.53 -12.05
N PRO A 906 -13.89 -7.47 -12.61
CA PRO A 906 -15.22 -7.82 -12.12
C PRO A 906 -15.22 -8.87 -10.99
N ASP A 907 -14.10 -9.11 -10.31
CA ASP A 907 -14.07 -9.97 -9.12
C ASP A 907 -14.27 -9.15 -7.83
N TYR A 908 -15.50 -9.18 -7.32
CA TYR A 908 -15.89 -8.41 -6.14
C TYR A 908 -15.75 -9.18 -4.82
N VAL A 909 -15.52 -10.50 -4.86
CA VAL A 909 -15.42 -11.33 -3.65
C VAL A 909 -13.99 -11.27 -3.13
N VAL A 910 -13.82 -10.77 -1.90
CA VAL A 910 -12.48 -10.35 -1.42
C VAL A 910 -11.76 -11.40 -0.58
N ASN A 911 -12.47 -12.44 -0.11
CA ASN A 911 -11.95 -13.46 0.82
C ASN A 911 -12.16 -14.92 0.37
N ALA A 912 -12.37 -15.16 -0.93
CA ALA A 912 -12.62 -16.50 -1.48
C ALA A 912 -11.43 -17.45 -1.28
N GLY A 913 -10.23 -17.10 -1.76
CA GLY A 913 -9.01 -17.88 -1.55
C GLY A 913 -9.06 -19.32 -2.09
N HIS A 914 -8.01 -20.10 -1.83
CA HIS A 914 -7.97 -21.50 -2.25
C HIS A 914 -8.71 -22.42 -1.29
N ALA A 915 -9.14 -23.59 -1.77
CA ALA A 915 -9.77 -24.62 -0.96
C ALA A 915 -8.80 -25.69 -0.41
N PHE A 916 -7.49 -25.58 -0.64
CA PHE A 916 -6.53 -26.56 -0.10
C PHE A 916 -6.66 -26.70 1.42
N GLY A 917 -6.82 -27.93 1.88
CA GLY A 917 -6.99 -28.26 3.29
C GLY A 917 -8.46 -28.26 3.78
N SER A 918 -9.42 -27.81 2.98
CA SER A 918 -10.83 -27.74 3.42
C SER A 918 -11.50 -29.10 3.60
N ASP A 919 -11.06 -30.08 2.82
CA ASP A 919 -11.51 -31.47 2.79
C ASP A 919 -10.83 -32.37 3.85
N LEU A 920 -9.84 -31.84 4.58
CA LEU A 920 -9.20 -32.54 5.69
C LEU A 920 -10.21 -32.88 6.79
N SER A 921 -10.00 -34.00 7.46
CA SER A 921 -10.75 -34.32 8.68
C SER A 921 -10.49 -33.25 9.75
N GLN A 922 -11.43 -33.06 10.68
CA GLN A 922 -11.23 -32.09 11.77
C GLN A 922 -9.95 -32.38 12.57
N ALA A 923 -9.66 -33.67 12.82
CA ALA A 923 -8.42 -34.08 13.48
C ALA A 923 -7.16 -33.69 12.70
N ASP A 924 -7.16 -33.82 11.37
CA ASP A 924 -6.04 -33.41 10.51
C ASP A 924 -5.91 -31.88 10.42
N LYS A 925 -7.02 -31.14 10.45
CA LYS A 925 -7.02 -29.68 10.55
C LYS A 925 -6.35 -29.24 11.85
N ASP A 926 -6.76 -29.80 12.99
CA ASP A 926 -6.18 -29.47 14.29
C ASP A 926 -4.70 -29.91 14.40
N ALA A 927 -4.34 -31.03 13.78
CA ALA A 927 -2.95 -31.47 13.66
C ALA A 927 -2.10 -30.49 12.85
N LEU A 928 -2.58 -30.09 11.66
CA LEU A 928 -1.92 -29.10 10.82
C LEU A 928 -1.73 -27.78 11.58
N ILE A 929 -2.77 -27.27 12.25
CA ILE A 929 -2.69 -26.04 13.07
C ILE A 929 -1.62 -26.16 14.15
N SER A 930 -1.50 -27.31 14.81
CA SER A 930 -0.48 -27.55 15.84
C SER A 930 0.93 -27.53 15.26
N PHE A 931 1.14 -28.07 14.06
CA PHE A 931 2.41 -27.95 13.35
C PHE A 931 2.69 -26.52 12.90
N LEU A 932 1.70 -25.80 12.36
CA LEU A 932 1.86 -24.41 11.91
C LEU A 932 2.27 -23.44 13.03
N LYS A 933 1.96 -23.75 14.31
CA LYS A 933 2.45 -22.98 15.47
C LYS A 933 3.97 -23.09 15.69
N GLN A 934 4.60 -24.14 15.17
CA GLN A 934 6.06 -24.36 15.24
C GLN A 934 6.84 -23.54 14.20
N LEU A 935 6.13 -22.94 13.23
CA LEU A 935 6.70 -22.29 12.04
C LEU A 935 6.97 -20.80 12.22
#